data_AF-V5FUU7-F1
#
_entry.id   AF-V5FUU7-F1
#
_cell.length_a   1.000
_cell.length_b   1.000
_cell.length_c   1.000
_cell.angle_alpha   90.00
_cell.angle_beta   90.00
_cell.angle_gamma   90.00
#
_symmetry.space_group_name_H-M   'P 1'
#
loop_
_entity.id
_entity.type
_entity.pdbx_description
1 polymer ?
#
loop_
_entity_poly.entity_id
_entity_poly.type
_entity_poly.pdbx_seq_one_letter_code
_entity_poly.pdbx_strand_id
1 'polypeptide(L)'
;MATKSSTMARTIHLSRFSSRPARHFSNASIFHSSTSDSPSAASVSSSFLSKFTSLGPQTRTQILDANQLQLLSLTLDRPTLYADSPHLSNAAPPPAGTPLPPGYHLVYFTPAFLEGELGADGTDRSYNPQSPFTRRMWAGGEVRWPRKDGGVLNPLRVGQEVRETTKVLSAEPKVVRKTGEEMVVVGVEKTFENEDGVAVVDRRNWVFRKALPTDGPKHNPPQPCIGISPPQSPPEPSSPTAKMHARSLKQTPVTLFRFSALTFNGHKIHYSLPWAREVEGHKSIVVHGPLNLISILDFWRDVRSEGQDGKLDESSLVPESISYRATSPLYADEEYRIFLEEDGKNGKVQIYSPTGDVAMKAEIKAFQFCRGDIGACTYVGRGPKGRGAHPQTNPAHIQNRLHHLENLVLSFAQQKRLEGQDVMTPPAPQLSMPQEFSAGLNGVQYTGANTALSVESPDEKKELGDSPGRLLVEDVGTSYLDAAHWRAILEEINDVKDYIKEEDEESEESVAEPDFAEPEGPVLLLGFNNPMSLEDLIDYMPPKRLVDRLVSRSLNSRYPSIIMIHQPTFRKEYEKFWLDPHAVSVNWLALLYTIMALAVAIFHRSNEPLPELLRGNRDALNLYKKCAARCLVLSNYTKPGRYKVEALMLYSSAELLTDGDPHYSVCYILGITTKLAMRMGYHRDSKHFPKISAFEGEIRRRVWSFICQLDSLTSNQVGLPKTVQHWQFDTEVPHNLLDEDFDEDSPELPPSRSENEYTPALYTICKGRLMSVFGDISDLAHSRESASYDKVLELDKRLEEAFATIPPPLRIRTFGESITDSAELIMRRHTLVFVWNKARVVLHRKYLTKDRSNPRYSYSRWTCLNSSKEILRRQADIYNEVQPSGQLYETRWFIGSLQVHDFILAAMIICLELVRDDAPRTETASSDQGFALTLKEKEDLLRTLEMSQDSFKLCIPWSKDARKAYEAVSVMLKRAKKGQPRNRTVNGTFSMTPSSNGSSAAGVSSTPSISGGVPLPRDVPCRPESINIPPQSSLPSVMPTHESEIDWTQQLSADSIGVLENMLDTPSNIDWGLWDDQMQGIEREHMNYMWDDPASGFH
;
A
#
# COMPACT_ATOMS: atom_id res chain seq x y z
N MET A 1 79.34 -36.78 -27.42
CA MET A 1 78.64 -35.51 -27.10
C MET A 1 77.16 -35.89 -26.90
N ALA A 2 76.60 -35.94 -25.69
CA ALA A 2 76.45 -34.90 -24.65
C ALA A 2 75.36 -33.87 -25.05
N THR A 3 74.24 -33.70 -24.33
CA THR A 3 73.84 -34.35 -23.05
C THR A 3 72.31 -34.48 -22.91
N LYS A 4 71.86 -35.26 -21.91
CA LYS A 4 70.47 -35.68 -21.67
C LYS A 4 69.56 -34.58 -21.10
N SER A 5 68.26 -34.72 -21.30
CA SER A 5 67.24 -34.37 -20.30
C SER A 5 66.25 -35.55 -20.16
N SER A 6 65.85 -35.87 -18.94
CA SER A 6 64.91 -36.96 -18.62
C SER A 6 64.33 -36.73 -17.23
N THR A 7 63.02 -36.61 -17.13
CA THR A 7 62.34 -36.26 -15.87
C THR A 7 61.96 -37.52 -15.08
N MET A 8 62.32 -37.58 -13.80
CA MET A 8 61.81 -38.58 -12.85
C MET A 8 61.62 -37.97 -11.46
N ALA A 9 60.64 -38.46 -10.72
CA ALA A 9 60.17 -37.84 -9.47
C ALA A 9 61.00 -38.21 -8.24
N ARG A 10 61.00 -37.34 -7.22
CA ARG A 10 61.08 -37.76 -5.81
C ARG A 10 60.57 -36.72 -4.81
N THR A 11 60.04 -37.23 -3.70
CA THR A 11 59.50 -36.55 -2.52
C THR A 11 60.56 -35.74 -1.75
N ILE A 12 60.18 -34.59 -1.17
CA ILE A 12 60.96 -33.88 -0.13
C ILE A 12 60.03 -33.47 1.04
N HIS A 13 60.62 -33.33 2.23
CA HIS A 13 59.98 -33.21 3.54
C HIS A 13 59.49 -31.80 3.94
N LEU A 14 58.62 -31.78 4.95
CA LEU A 14 58.23 -30.62 5.75
C LEU A 14 59.42 -29.95 6.49
N SER A 15 59.42 -28.61 6.55
CA SER A 15 59.95 -27.84 7.68
C SER A 15 59.18 -26.51 7.84
N ARG A 16 59.35 -25.82 8.98
CA ARG A 16 58.53 -24.66 9.41
C ARG A 16 59.24 -23.33 9.15
N PHE A 17 58.51 -22.23 8.88
CA PHE A 17 58.23 -21.15 9.85
C PHE A 17 57.53 -19.90 9.25
N SER A 18 57.08 -19.01 10.14
CA SER A 18 56.79 -17.57 9.92
C SER A 18 55.45 -17.16 9.27
N SER A 19 54.34 -17.42 9.96
CA SER A 19 53.13 -16.59 9.86
C SER A 19 53.28 -15.28 10.66
N ARG A 20 52.97 -14.12 10.05
CA ARG A 20 52.78 -12.83 10.73
C ARG A 20 51.60 -12.06 10.08
N PRO A 21 50.93 -11.16 10.82
CA PRO A 21 49.53 -11.46 11.15
C PRO A 21 48.49 -10.63 10.39
N ALA A 22 47.28 -11.18 10.30
CA ALA A 22 46.08 -10.39 10.06
C ALA A 22 45.88 -9.35 11.18
N ARG A 23 45.39 -8.16 10.84
CA ARG A 23 45.01 -7.16 11.84
C ARG A 23 43.66 -7.54 12.44
N HIS A 24 43.66 -7.99 13.69
CA HIS A 24 42.44 -7.99 14.50
C HIS A 24 41.93 -6.55 14.62
N PHE A 25 40.68 -6.32 14.23
CA PHE A 25 39.86 -5.33 14.92
C PHE A 25 39.22 -6.04 16.12
N SER A 26 39.44 -5.49 17.31
CA SER A 26 39.01 -6.12 18.55
C SER A 26 37.52 -5.94 18.78
N ASN A 27 36.78 -7.03 18.97
CA ASN A 27 35.50 -6.97 19.67
C ASN A 27 35.79 -6.57 21.12
N ALA A 28 35.58 -5.30 21.45
CA ALA A 28 35.65 -4.80 22.81
C ALA A 28 34.33 -5.15 23.51
N SER A 29 34.35 -6.20 24.35
CA SER A 29 33.20 -6.58 25.17
C SER A 29 32.87 -5.47 26.17
N ILE A 30 31.83 -4.67 25.89
CA ILE A 30 31.32 -3.68 26.82
C ILE A 30 30.49 -4.43 27.87
N PHE A 31 31.00 -4.46 29.11
CA PHE A 31 30.22 -4.89 30.26
C PHE A 31 29.05 -3.93 30.49
N HIS A 32 27.85 -4.45 30.73
CA HIS A 32 26.73 -3.64 31.21
C HIS A 32 27.01 -3.11 32.63
N SER A 33 27.40 -1.85 32.72
CA SER A 33 27.23 -1.03 33.93
C SER A 33 25.95 -0.20 33.79
N SER A 34 25.01 -0.37 34.72
CA SER A 34 23.69 0.26 34.68
C SER A 34 23.72 1.74 35.06
N THR A 35 23.94 2.62 34.09
CA THR A 35 23.64 4.07 34.17
C THR A 35 23.11 4.55 32.83
N SER A 36 21.87 5.04 32.81
CA SER A 36 21.19 5.53 31.61
C SER A 36 21.48 7.01 31.37
N ASP A 37 22.42 7.31 30.45
CA ASP A 37 22.67 8.67 29.96
C ASP A 37 22.58 8.71 28.44
N SER A 38 21.67 9.51 27.89
CA SER A 38 21.57 9.72 26.44
C SER A 38 22.78 10.53 25.93
N PRO A 39 23.38 10.21 24.76
CA PRO A 39 24.56 10.91 24.29
C PRO A 39 24.25 12.39 24.00
N SER A 40 25.02 13.29 24.61
CA SER A 40 24.84 14.74 24.49
C SER A 40 25.14 15.28 23.10
N ALA A 41 24.57 16.43 22.75
CA ALA A 41 24.78 17.08 21.45
C ALA A 41 26.28 17.33 21.17
N ALA A 42 27.09 17.61 22.19
CA ALA A 42 28.51 17.85 22.04
C ALA A 42 29.28 16.57 21.63
N SER A 43 28.92 15.42 22.19
CA SER A 43 29.49 14.12 21.81
C SER A 43 29.09 13.76 20.37
N VAL A 44 27.80 13.83 20.06
CA VAL A 44 27.24 13.51 18.74
C VAL A 44 27.81 14.43 17.65
N SER A 45 27.91 15.74 17.90
CA SER A 45 28.53 16.70 16.95
C SER A 45 30.00 16.36 16.65
N SER A 46 30.75 15.98 17.69
CA SER A 46 32.18 15.65 17.56
C SER A 46 32.41 14.35 16.80
N SER A 47 31.61 13.32 17.09
CA SER A 47 31.57 12.04 16.35
C SER A 47 31.27 12.26 14.87
N PHE A 48 30.20 13.02 14.59
CA PHE A 48 29.74 13.33 13.24
C PHE A 48 30.78 14.11 12.43
N LEU A 49 31.35 15.18 12.98
CA LEU A 49 32.35 15.98 12.29
C LEU A 49 33.62 15.17 12.03
N SER A 50 34.04 14.32 12.97
CA SER A 50 35.16 13.39 12.78
C SER A 50 34.92 12.42 11.62
N LYS A 51 33.74 11.79 11.55
CA LYS A 51 33.33 10.88 10.46
C LYS A 51 33.41 11.56 9.09
N PHE A 52 32.85 12.75 8.92
CA PHE A 52 32.86 13.42 7.62
C PHE A 52 34.19 14.13 7.30
N THR A 53 35.02 14.43 8.30
CA THR A 53 36.41 14.87 8.08
C THR A 53 37.28 13.73 7.54
N SER A 54 37.07 12.48 7.98
CA SER A 54 37.84 11.32 7.50
C SER A 54 37.32 10.73 6.18
N LEU A 55 36.01 10.80 5.90
CA LEU A 55 35.43 10.42 4.60
C LEU A 55 35.75 11.43 3.49
N GLY A 56 35.97 12.71 3.83
CA GLY A 56 36.24 13.77 2.86
C GLY A 56 34.99 14.20 2.04
N PRO A 57 35.18 15.11 1.06
CA PRO A 57 34.10 15.55 0.19
C PRO A 57 33.53 14.39 -0.63
N GLN A 58 32.22 14.38 -0.82
CA GLN A 58 31.50 13.38 -1.62
C GLN A 58 31.06 14.02 -2.94
N THR A 59 31.12 13.29 -4.05
CA THR A 59 30.89 13.85 -5.39
C THR A 59 29.86 13.03 -6.16
N ARG A 60 28.97 13.72 -6.89
CA ARG A 60 27.95 13.14 -7.79
C ARG A 60 27.93 13.93 -9.11
N THR A 61 27.48 13.30 -10.18
CA THR A 61 27.34 13.92 -11.49
C THR A 61 25.91 13.72 -12.00
N GLN A 62 25.32 14.75 -12.62
CA GLN A 62 24.01 14.69 -13.26
C GLN A 62 23.99 15.59 -14.50
N ILE A 63 23.32 15.17 -15.56
CA ILE A 63 22.96 16.03 -16.69
C ILE A 63 21.68 16.80 -16.31
N LEU A 64 21.71 18.13 -16.41
CA LEU A 64 20.57 18.98 -16.07
C LEU A 64 19.48 18.88 -17.14
N ASP A 65 18.44 18.07 -16.91
CA ASP A 65 17.42 17.81 -17.92
C ASP A 65 16.37 18.94 -18.05
N ALA A 66 15.81 19.07 -19.25
CA ALA A 66 14.84 20.10 -19.57
C ALA A 66 13.48 19.92 -18.86
N ASN A 67 13.11 18.67 -18.56
CA ASN A 67 11.79 18.33 -18.04
C ASN A 67 11.67 18.70 -16.56
N GLN A 68 12.69 18.44 -15.74
CA GLN A 68 12.73 18.87 -14.34
C GLN A 68 12.72 20.41 -14.21
N LEU A 69 13.36 21.14 -15.14
CA LEU A 69 13.26 22.59 -15.24
C LEU A 69 11.84 23.07 -15.60
N GLN A 70 11.22 22.46 -16.62
CA GLN A 70 9.87 22.80 -17.07
C GLN A 70 8.84 22.57 -15.95
N LEU A 71 8.88 21.40 -15.32
CA LEU A 71 7.97 21.03 -14.24
C LEU A 71 8.16 21.88 -12.98
N LEU A 72 9.39 22.35 -12.68
CA LEU A 72 9.61 23.34 -11.62
C LEU A 72 8.92 24.67 -11.97
N SER A 73 9.11 25.20 -13.18
CA SER A 73 8.46 26.46 -13.59
C SER A 73 6.93 26.35 -13.50
N LEU A 74 6.35 25.23 -13.95
CA LEU A 74 4.92 24.94 -13.87
C LEU A 74 4.43 24.65 -12.44
N THR A 75 5.32 24.36 -11.50
CA THR A 75 5.00 24.20 -10.07
C THR A 75 5.01 25.56 -9.36
N LEU A 76 5.83 26.50 -9.81
CA LEU A 76 5.91 27.88 -9.33
C LEU A 76 4.84 28.81 -9.95
N ASP A 77 3.92 28.26 -10.74
CA ASP A 77 2.94 28.97 -11.58
C ASP A 77 3.59 30.02 -12.52
N ARG A 78 4.78 29.70 -13.04
CA ARG A 78 5.54 30.57 -13.94
C ARG A 78 5.48 30.07 -15.38
N PRO A 79 4.77 30.78 -16.29
CA PRO A 79 4.68 30.38 -17.69
C PRO A 79 6.00 30.55 -18.46
N THR A 80 6.93 31.39 -17.98
CA THR A 80 8.24 31.64 -18.59
C THR A 80 9.36 31.73 -17.53
N LEU A 81 10.59 31.35 -17.91
CA LEU A 81 11.77 31.40 -17.02
C LEU A 81 12.30 32.84 -16.85
N TYR A 82 12.41 33.54 -17.97
CA TYR A 82 12.78 34.96 -18.12
C TYR A 82 11.74 35.64 -19.04
N ALA A 83 11.71 36.97 -19.07
CA ALA A 83 10.71 37.76 -19.82
C ALA A 83 10.58 37.34 -21.30
N ASP A 84 11.72 37.19 -22.00
CA ASP A 84 11.78 36.83 -23.42
C ASP A 84 11.81 35.30 -23.68
N SER A 85 11.58 34.47 -22.66
CA SER A 85 11.58 33.00 -22.82
C SER A 85 10.28 32.48 -23.44
N PRO A 86 10.32 31.37 -24.21
CA PRO A 86 9.10 30.69 -24.66
C PRO A 86 8.17 30.29 -23.51
N HIS A 87 6.88 30.29 -23.79
CA HIS A 87 5.84 29.79 -22.89
C HIS A 87 6.00 28.28 -22.65
N LEU A 88 5.94 27.83 -21.40
CA LEU A 88 6.25 26.45 -21.01
C LEU A 88 5.03 25.55 -20.79
N SER A 89 3.84 26.11 -20.52
CA SER A 89 2.63 25.29 -20.34
C SER A 89 2.11 24.81 -21.70
N ASN A 90 1.81 23.51 -21.79
CA ASN A 90 1.43 22.78 -23.01
C ASN A 90 2.41 22.96 -24.19
N ALA A 91 3.70 23.17 -23.90
CA ALA A 91 4.75 23.41 -24.87
C ALA A 91 5.91 22.40 -24.74
N ALA A 92 6.84 22.44 -25.70
CA ALA A 92 8.06 21.64 -25.63
C ALA A 92 8.95 22.07 -24.44
N PRO A 93 9.74 21.14 -23.85
CA PRO A 93 10.71 21.49 -22.81
C PRO A 93 11.74 22.53 -23.28
N PRO A 94 12.35 23.30 -22.36
CA PRO A 94 13.44 24.22 -22.68
C PRO A 94 14.57 23.56 -23.49
N PRO A 95 15.10 24.21 -24.55
CA PRO A 95 16.16 23.63 -25.36
C PRO A 95 17.48 23.50 -24.59
N ALA A 96 18.35 22.62 -25.06
CA ALA A 96 19.71 22.51 -24.53
C ALA A 96 20.44 23.87 -24.67
N GLY A 97 21.18 24.25 -23.63
CA GLY A 97 21.83 25.56 -23.51
C GLY A 97 21.00 26.63 -22.80
N THR A 98 19.70 26.45 -22.55
CA THR A 98 18.90 27.40 -21.73
C THR A 98 19.50 27.54 -20.33
N PRO A 99 19.77 28.76 -19.82
CA PRO A 99 20.30 28.96 -18.48
C PRO A 99 19.25 28.68 -17.40
N LEU A 100 19.68 28.12 -16.26
CA LEU A 100 18.84 27.91 -15.10
C LEU A 100 18.72 29.22 -14.28
N PRO A 101 17.49 29.65 -13.91
CA PRO A 101 17.32 30.78 -12.99
C PRO A 101 17.96 30.56 -11.60
N PRO A 102 18.36 31.64 -10.90
CA PRO A 102 18.93 31.55 -9.56
C PRO A 102 18.04 30.74 -8.59
N GLY A 103 18.61 29.70 -7.97
CA GLY A 103 17.91 28.82 -7.03
C GLY A 103 17.23 27.61 -7.67
N TYR A 104 17.11 27.55 -9.01
CA TYR A 104 16.45 26.41 -9.68
C TYR A 104 17.37 25.18 -9.73
N HIS A 105 18.63 25.30 -9.31
CA HIS A 105 19.52 24.16 -9.04
C HIS A 105 19.03 23.27 -7.89
N LEU A 106 18.09 23.74 -7.06
CA LEU A 106 17.64 23.05 -5.84
C LEU A 106 16.77 21.80 -6.07
N VAL A 107 16.25 21.59 -7.29
CA VAL A 107 15.56 20.32 -7.65
C VAL A 107 16.51 19.24 -8.16
N TYR A 108 17.72 19.59 -8.57
CA TYR A 108 18.71 18.64 -9.09
C TYR A 108 19.54 18.02 -7.96
N PHE A 109 20.24 16.92 -8.28
CA PHE A 109 21.05 16.13 -7.34
C PHE A 109 20.23 15.60 -6.16
N THR A 110 18.99 15.18 -6.44
CA THR A 110 18.04 14.62 -5.47
C THR A 110 18.63 13.49 -4.63
N PRO A 111 18.17 13.30 -3.38
CA PRO A 111 18.48 12.09 -2.63
C PRO A 111 18.02 10.84 -3.40
N ALA A 112 18.82 9.77 -3.33
CA ALA A 112 18.54 8.50 -4.01
C ALA A 112 18.61 7.37 -2.97
N PHE A 113 17.65 7.39 -2.05
CA PHE A 113 17.49 6.45 -0.96
C PHE A 113 16.19 5.67 -1.14
N LEU A 114 16.18 4.42 -0.65
CA LEU A 114 14.96 3.63 -0.50
C LEU A 114 14.12 4.19 0.65
N GLU A 115 12.82 3.91 0.64
CA GLU A 115 11.90 4.40 1.69
C GLU A 115 12.31 3.95 3.10
N GLY A 116 12.71 2.68 3.27
CA GLY A 116 13.24 2.15 4.54
C GLY A 116 14.58 2.77 4.98
N GLU A 117 15.27 3.51 4.12
CA GLU A 117 16.49 4.26 4.46
C GLU A 117 16.18 5.71 4.90
N LEU A 118 14.94 6.19 4.77
CA LEU A 118 14.49 7.51 5.22
C LEU A 118 14.27 7.54 6.74
N GLY A 119 14.29 8.72 7.36
CA GLY A 119 13.87 8.91 8.75
C GLY A 119 12.40 8.56 8.96
N ALA A 120 11.96 8.43 10.21
CA ALA A 120 10.53 8.23 10.51
C ALA A 120 9.66 9.42 10.03
N ASP A 121 10.28 10.61 9.99
CA ASP A 121 9.78 11.84 9.38
C ASP A 121 9.81 11.84 7.84
N GLY A 122 10.32 10.79 7.19
CA GLY A 122 10.50 10.70 5.74
C GLY A 122 11.66 11.54 5.18
N THR A 123 12.53 12.11 6.03
CA THR A 123 13.73 12.81 5.56
C THR A 123 14.80 11.83 5.09
N ASP A 124 15.54 12.16 4.03
CA ASP A 124 16.73 11.36 3.69
C ASP A 124 17.75 11.40 4.83
N ARG A 125 18.36 10.26 5.16
CA ARG A 125 19.34 10.16 6.25
C ARG A 125 20.74 10.64 5.85
N SER A 126 20.92 11.30 4.68
CA SER A 126 22.23 11.79 4.26
C SER A 126 22.70 12.92 5.18
N TYR A 127 23.92 12.77 5.70
CA TYR A 127 24.50 13.72 6.66
C TYR A 127 23.66 13.92 7.95
N ASN A 128 22.82 12.96 8.33
CA ASN A 128 22.15 12.99 9.63
C ASN A 128 23.14 12.58 10.76
N PRO A 129 23.12 13.27 11.92
CA PRO A 129 23.81 12.82 13.13
C PRO A 129 23.26 11.51 13.69
N GLN A 130 24.00 10.94 14.66
CA GLN A 130 23.54 9.74 15.38
C GLN A 130 22.38 10.07 16.34
N SER A 131 21.57 9.06 16.65
CA SER A 131 20.51 9.13 17.66
C SER A 131 21.05 9.72 19.00
N PRO A 132 20.30 10.61 19.68
CA PRO A 132 18.92 11.01 19.40
C PRO A 132 18.73 12.10 18.35
N PHE A 133 19.78 12.73 17.81
CA PHE A 133 19.66 13.96 17.02
C PHE A 133 19.38 13.69 15.53
N THR A 134 18.21 13.14 15.22
CA THR A 134 17.83 12.72 13.86
C THR A 134 16.80 13.62 13.17
N ARG A 135 15.95 14.36 13.92
CA ARG A 135 14.81 15.11 13.36
C ARG A 135 15.27 16.41 12.70
N ARG A 136 15.09 16.55 11.38
CA ARG A 136 15.86 17.48 10.53
C ARG A 136 15.05 18.68 10.02
N MET A 137 15.50 19.91 10.33
CA MET A 137 14.92 21.16 9.80
C MET A 137 15.91 21.97 8.95
N TRP A 138 15.34 22.72 8.00
CA TRP A 138 16.04 23.70 7.16
C TRP A 138 16.07 25.08 7.84
N ALA A 139 17.23 25.49 8.37
CA ALA A 139 17.33 26.71 9.19
C ALA A 139 17.87 27.96 8.46
N GLY A 140 18.59 27.80 7.36
CA GLY A 140 19.19 28.92 6.62
C GLY A 140 20.45 28.53 5.85
N GLY A 141 21.10 29.50 5.23
CA GLY A 141 22.25 29.25 4.38
C GLY A 141 22.75 30.49 3.63
N GLU A 142 23.63 30.24 2.67
CA GLU A 142 24.15 31.24 1.73
C GLU A 142 24.37 30.58 0.36
N VAL A 143 23.78 31.12 -0.71
CA VAL A 143 24.07 30.69 -2.09
C VAL A 143 24.86 31.79 -2.79
N ARG A 144 25.89 31.42 -3.55
CA ARG A 144 26.72 32.31 -4.35
C ARG A 144 26.79 31.85 -5.80
N TRP A 145 26.93 32.79 -6.72
CA TRP A 145 27.17 32.54 -8.15
C TRP A 145 28.53 33.14 -8.53
N PRO A 146 29.62 32.34 -8.48
CA PRO A 146 30.95 32.83 -8.80
C PRO A 146 31.04 33.38 -10.23
N ARG A 147 31.98 34.31 -10.43
CA ARG A 147 32.30 34.88 -11.73
C ARG A 147 33.78 34.71 -12.02
N LYS A 148 34.11 34.52 -13.29
CA LYS A 148 35.49 34.43 -13.78
C LYS A 148 36.15 35.81 -13.76
N ASP A 149 37.46 35.84 -13.94
CA ASP A 149 38.21 37.07 -14.14
C ASP A 149 37.57 37.93 -15.25
N GLY A 150 37.48 39.24 -15.02
CA GLY A 150 36.71 40.16 -15.88
C GLY A 150 35.20 40.21 -15.58
N GLY A 151 34.69 39.48 -14.58
CA GLY A 151 33.29 39.58 -14.11
C GLY A 151 32.28 38.76 -14.92
N VAL A 152 32.75 37.81 -15.74
CA VAL A 152 31.90 36.95 -16.57
C VAL A 152 31.22 35.89 -15.70
N LEU A 153 29.89 35.79 -15.80
CA LEU A 153 29.10 34.77 -15.10
C LEU A 153 29.28 33.39 -15.76
N ASN A 154 29.36 32.34 -14.95
CA ASN A 154 29.24 30.95 -15.39
C ASN A 154 27.87 30.39 -14.92
N PRO A 155 26.80 30.43 -15.75
CA PRO A 155 25.51 29.86 -15.39
C PRO A 155 25.44 28.36 -15.68
N LEU A 156 24.70 27.62 -14.84
CA LEU A 156 24.29 26.25 -15.15
C LEU A 156 23.28 26.26 -16.33
N ARG A 157 23.40 25.31 -17.26
CA ARG A 157 22.54 25.24 -18.47
C ARG A 157 21.90 23.86 -18.67
N VAL A 158 20.72 23.85 -19.30
CA VAL A 158 20.00 22.62 -19.69
C VAL A 158 20.85 21.78 -20.66
N GLY A 159 20.88 20.47 -20.47
CA GLY A 159 21.69 19.52 -21.24
C GLY A 159 23.17 19.48 -20.84
N GLN A 160 23.61 20.32 -19.90
CA GLN A 160 24.98 20.32 -19.40
C GLN A 160 25.19 19.21 -18.37
N GLU A 161 26.32 18.49 -18.45
CA GLU A 161 26.77 17.61 -17.38
C GLU A 161 27.40 18.45 -16.26
N VAL A 162 26.92 18.25 -15.03
CA VAL A 162 27.32 19.03 -13.86
C VAL A 162 27.76 18.11 -12.74
N ARG A 163 28.85 18.48 -12.08
CA ARG A 163 29.45 17.80 -10.94
C ARG A 163 29.10 18.55 -9.65
N GLU A 164 28.40 17.89 -8.75
CA GLU A 164 28.11 18.39 -7.40
C GLU A 164 29.10 17.77 -6.42
N THR A 165 29.77 18.59 -5.61
CA THR A 165 30.66 18.12 -4.53
C THR A 165 30.21 18.66 -3.18
N THR A 166 29.81 17.75 -2.29
CA THR A 166 29.32 18.04 -0.94
C THR A 166 30.43 17.88 0.09
N LYS A 167 30.56 18.88 0.96
CA LYS A 167 31.51 18.90 2.07
C LYS A 167 30.84 19.37 3.36
N VAL A 168 30.97 18.59 4.43
CA VAL A 168 30.63 19.05 5.78
C VAL A 168 31.66 20.09 6.22
N LEU A 169 31.20 21.28 6.62
CA LEU A 169 32.03 22.36 7.14
C LEU A 169 32.11 22.35 8.66
N SER A 170 31.00 22.03 9.34
CA SER A 170 30.91 22.05 10.80
C SER A 170 29.76 21.17 11.31
N ALA A 171 29.86 20.76 12.57
CA ALA A 171 28.72 20.32 13.38
C ALA A 171 28.86 20.95 14.76
N GLU A 172 27.89 21.75 15.18
CA GLU A 172 27.95 22.56 16.39
C GLU A 172 26.80 22.21 17.35
N PRO A 173 27.08 21.83 18.61
CA PRO A 173 26.04 21.67 19.62
C PRO A 173 25.50 23.05 20.03
N LYS A 174 24.17 23.20 20.08
CA LYS A 174 23.50 24.43 20.53
C LYS A 174 22.32 24.09 21.43
N VAL A 175 21.88 25.08 22.20
CA VAL A 175 20.72 24.96 23.09
C VAL A 175 19.67 26.00 22.69
N VAL A 176 18.41 25.59 22.57
CA VAL A 176 17.27 26.47 22.29
C VAL A 176 17.07 27.42 23.47
N ARG A 177 17.37 28.71 23.28
CA ARG A 177 17.24 29.73 24.34
C ARG A 177 15.85 29.84 24.99
N LYS A 178 14.78 29.40 24.31
CA LYS A 178 13.40 29.42 24.82
C LYS A 178 13.00 28.17 25.62
N THR A 179 13.56 27.00 25.32
CA THR A 179 13.08 25.70 25.85
C THR A 179 14.14 24.88 26.59
N GLY A 180 15.43 25.26 26.51
CA GLY A 180 16.53 24.46 27.05
C GLY A 180 16.88 23.20 26.24
N GLU A 181 16.17 22.95 25.14
CA GLU A 181 16.38 21.77 24.27
C GLU A 181 17.76 21.82 23.59
N GLU A 182 18.52 20.72 23.63
CA GLU A 182 19.73 20.55 22.82
C GLU A 182 19.40 20.35 21.33
N MET A 183 20.28 20.83 20.45
CA MET A 183 20.29 20.54 19.02
C MET A 183 21.72 20.38 18.50
N VAL A 184 21.87 19.75 17.34
CA VAL A 184 23.10 19.78 16.53
C VAL A 184 22.83 20.63 15.29
N VAL A 185 23.72 21.58 14.98
CA VAL A 185 23.65 22.40 13.76
C VAL A 185 24.78 22.00 12.83
N VAL A 186 24.44 21.39 11.69
CA VAL A 186 25.40 20.93 10.68
C VAL A 186 25.49 21.96 9.56
N GLY A 187 26.69 22.49 9.33
CA GLY A 187 27.01 23.33 8.18
C GLY A 187 27.54 22.48 7.03
N VAL A 188 26.95 22.60 5.86
CA VAL A 188 27.32 21.85 4.63
C VAL A 188 27.52 22.83 3.47
N GLU A 189 28.50 22.55 2.63
CA GLU A 189 28.78 23.26 1.38
C GLU A 189 28.63 22.30 0.21
N LYS A 190 27.84 22.67 -0.80
CA LYS A 190 27.74 21.99 -2.10
C LYS A 190 28.28 22.93 -3.17
N THR A 191 29.25 22.48 -3.96
CA THR A 191 29.77 23.21 -5.12
C THR A 191 29.32 22.52 -6.40
N PHE A 192 28.67 23.27 -7.29
CA PHE A 192 28.20 22.78 -8.59
C PHE A 192 29.14 23.30 -9.68
N GLU A 193 29.73 22.38 -10.43
CA GLU A 193 30.83 22.61 -11.37
C GLU A 193 30.48 22.04 -12.74
N ASN A 194 30.69 22.81 -13.81
CA ASN A 194 30.51 22.39 -15.20
C ASN A 194 31.86 22.44 -15.96
N GLU A 195 31.85 22.30 -17.28
CA GLU A 195 33.08 22.40 -18.10
C GLU A 195 33.84 23.73 -17.94
N ASP A 196 33.13 24.79 -17.55
CA ASP A 196 33.66 26.13 -17.31
C ASP A 196 34.16 26.34 -15.86
N GLY A 197 33.96 25.36 -14.96
CA GLY A 197 34.33 25.42 -13.54
C GLY A 197 33.13 25.65 -12.61
N VAL A 198 33.35 26.20 -11.42
CA VAL A 198 32.29 26.33 -10.40
C VAL A 198 31.29 27.44 -10.79
N ALA A 199 30.03 27.04 -10.96
CA ALA A 199 28.91 27.90 -11.34
C ALA A 199 28.05 28.33 -10.15
N VAL A 200 27.91 27.46 -9.13
CA VAL A 200 27.12 27.73 -7.91
C VAL A 200 27.85 27.18 -6.68
N VAL A 201 27.82 27.93 -5.58
CA VAL A 201 28.22 27.45 -4.24
C VAL A 201 27.03 27.63 -3.29
N ASP A 202 26.50 26.53 -2.78
CA ASP A 202 25.31 26.47 -1.92
C ASP A 202 25.70 25.97 -0.53
N ARG A 203 25.68 26.87 0.45
CA ARG A 203 25.95 26.58 1.86
C ARG A 203 24.64 26.46 2.62
N ARG A 204 24.44 25.35 3.32
CA ARG A 204 23.21 25.00 4.04
C ARG A 204 23.50 24.78 5.52
N ASN A 205 22.60 25.25 6.37
CA ASN A 205 22.60 24.99 7.81
C ASN A 205 21.38 24.12 8.13
N TRP A 206 21.63 22.84 8.41
CA TRP A 206 20.61 21.91 8.89
C TRP A 206 20.63 21.87 10.41
N VAL A 207 19.45 21.89 11.03
CA VAL A 207 19.28 21.77 12.47
C VAL A 207 18.65 20.43 12.77
N PHE A 208 19.32 19.65 13.61
CA PHE A 208 18.89 18.35 14.09
C PHE A 208 18.48 18.44 15.55
N ARG A 209 17.20 18.17 15.83
CA ARG A 209 16.67 18.05 17.20
C ARG A 209 16.61 16.59 17.61
N LYS A 210 16.32 16.36 18.90
CA LYS A 210 16.05 15.01 19.39
C LYS A 210 14.83 14.42 18.67
N ALA A 211 14.89 13.12 18.38
CA ALA A 211 13.75 12.33 17.94
C ALA A 211 12.59 12.51 18.91
N LEU A 212 11.37 12.47 18.39
CA LEU A 212 10.17 12.40 19.22
C LEU A 212 10.04 10.95 19.75
N PRO A 213 9.55 10.74 20.98
CA PRO A 213 9.26 9.39 21.46
C PRO A 213 8.21 8.72 20.58
N THR A 214 8.35 7.41 20.38
CA THR A 214 7.32 6.55 19.77
C THR A 214 6.18 6.23 20.73
N ASP A 215 6.35 6.50 22.03
CA ASP A 215 5.39 6.19 23.10
C ASP A 215 4.20 7.17 23.13
N GLY A 216 3.42 7.19 22.06
CA GLY A 216 2.12 7.85 21.94
C GLY A 216 2.12 9.39 21.94
N PRO A 217 0.95 10.00 21.65
CA PRO A 217 0.79 11.45 21.68
C PRO A 217 0.82 11.97 23.12
N LYS A 218 1.96 12.55 23.54
CA LYS A 218 1.98 13.43 24.71
C LYS A 218 1.15 14.67 24.41
N HIS A 219 -0.11 14.60 24.83
CA HIS A 219 -1.17 15.57 24.57
C HIS A 219 -0.92 16.89 25.32
N ASN A 220 0.14 17.60 24.95
CA ASN A 220 0.22 19.03 25.11
C ASN A 220 -0.89 19.62 24.22
N PRO A 221 -1.95 20.22 24.77
CA PRO A 221 -2.91 20.92 23.93
C PRO A 221 -2.16 22.00 23.13
N PRO A 222 -2.51 22.25 21.86
CA PRO A 222 -1.89 23.33 21.10
C PRO A 222 -2.07 24.63 21.89
N GLN A 223 -0.97 25.32 22.19
CA GLN A 223 -1.04 26.54 23.00
C GLN A 223 -2.04 27.50 22.33
N PRO A 224 -3.13 27.89 23.02
CA PRO A 224 -4.11 28.79 22.43
C PRO A 224 -3.40 30.07 22.02
N CYS A 225 -3.54 30.47 20.75
CA CYS A 225 -2.78 31.59 20.20
C CYS A 225 -3.11 32.87 20.99
N ILE A 226 -2.16 33.31 21.83
CA ILE A 226 -2.37 34.38 22.81
C ILE A 226 -2.52 35.72 22.09
N GLY A 227 -3.77 36.04 21.75
CA GLY A 227 -4.16 37.26 21.05
C GLY A 227 -3.84 37.22 19.56
N ILE A 228 -4.86 37.47 18.74
CA ILE A 228 -4.62 38.04 17.41
C ILE A 228 -4.06 39.44 17.65
N SER A 229 -2.73 39.58 17.58
CA SER A 229 -2.13 40.90 17.47
C SER A 229 -2.64 41.55 16.18
N PRO A 230 -3.03 42.84 16.19
CA PRO A 230 -3.46 43.50 14.97
C PRO A 230 -2.35 43.40 13.92
N PRO A 231 -2.68 43.23 12.62
CA PRO A 231 -1.69 43.03 11.58
C PRO A 231 -0.66 44.15 11.63
N GLN A 232 0.61 43.79 11.82
CA GLN A 232 1.67 44.80 11.92
C GLN A 232 1.67 45.64 10.66
N SER A 233 1.75 46.96 10.84
CA SER A 233 1.96 47.90 9.74
C SER A 233 3.16 47.46 8.89
N PRO A 234 3.15 47.69 7.57
CA PRO A 234 4.28 47.34 6.71
C PRO A 234 5.60 47.86 7.32
N PRO A 235 6.69 47.07 7.27
CA PRO A 235 7.96 47.48 7.86
C PRO A 235 8.39 48.82 7.26
N GLU A 236 8.60 49.84 8.10
CA GLU A 236 9.13 51.12 7.63
C GLU A 236 10.50 50.91 6.97
N PRO A 237 10.77 51.53 5.80
CA PRO A 237 12.03 51.34 5.10
C PRO A 237 13.20 51.86 5.94
N SER A 238 14.32 51.13 5.94
CA SER A 238 15.50 51.44 6.76
C SER A 238 16.24 52.71 6.32
N SER A 239 15.87 53.28 5.18
CA SER A 239 16.23 54.63 4.72
C SER A 239 15.05 55.27 3.96
N PRO A 240 14.81 56.59 4.08
CA PRO A 240 13.83 57.30 3.24
C PRO A 240 14.18 57.31 1.73
N THR A 241 15.32 56.75 1.33
CA THR A 241 15.72 56.55 -0.07
C THR A 241 15.55 55.12 -0.60
N ALA A 242 15.17 54.16 0.26
CA ALA A 242 15.03 52.76 -0.15
C ALA A 242 13.68 52.52 -0.84
N LYS A 243 13.67 51.78 -1.96
CA LYS A 243 12.42 51.32 -2.57
C LYS A 243 11.94 50.08 -1.84
N MET A 244 10.67 50.03 -1.44
CA MET A 244 10.07 48.83 -0.87
C MET A 244 9.02 48.25 -1.81
N HIS A 245 9.19 46.97 -2.12
CA HIS A 245 8.30 46.16 -2.95
C HIS A 245 7.67 45.06 -2.10
N ALA A 246 6.43 44.67 -2.39
CA ALA A 246 5.75 43.59 -1.68
C ALA A 246 5.07 42.61 -2.66
N ARG A 247 5.08 41.32 -2.32
CA ARG A 247 4.39 40.24 -3.04
C ARG A 247 3.67 39.31 -2.06
N SER A 248 2.36 39.19 -2.20
CA SER A 248 1.58 38.11 -1.57
C SER A 248 1.83 36.78 -2.28
N LEU A 249 1.86 35.69 -1.51
CA LEU A 249 1.89 34.31 -2.00
C LEU A 249 0.99 33.44 -1.12
N LYS A 250 0.39 32.41 -1.72
CA LYS A 250 -0.34 31.35 -1.03
C LYS A 250 0.07 30.02 -1.67
N GLN A 251 0.66 29.13 -0.88
CA GLN A 251 1.13 27.83 -1.36
C GLN A 251 0.06 26.78 -1.07
N THR A 252 -0.36 26.01 -2.07
CA THR A 252 -1.39 24.98 -1.91
C THR A 252 -0.76 23.62 -1.55
N PRO A 253 -1.52 22.66 -1.00
CA PRO A 253 -1.07 21.27 -0.86
C PRO A 253 -0.57 20.68 -2.17
N VAL A 254 -1.21 21.02 -3.31
CA VAL A 254 -0.77 20.61 -4.65
C VAL A 254 0.60 21.19 -4.99
N THR A 255 0.87 22.45 -4.64
CA THR A 255 2.18 23.08 -4.85
C THR A 255 3.27 22.44 -3.98
N LEU A 256 2.96 22.14 -2.71
CA LEU A 256 3.90 21.46 -1.81
C LEU A 256 4.18 20.03 -2.28
N PHE A 257 3.17 19.26 -2.65
CA PHE A 257 3.31 17.90 -3.20
C PHE A 257 4.17 17.88 -4.48
N ARG A 258 3.88 18.76 -5.45
CA ARG A 258 4.70 18.89 -6.68
C ARG A 258 6.15 19.24 -6.36
N PHE A 259 6.40 20.12 -5.39
CA PHE A 259 7.76 20.48 -4.98
C PHE A 259 8.48 19.33 -4.24
N SER A 260 7.78 18.58 -3.39
CA SER A 260 8.28 17.34 -2.77
C SER A 260 8.68 16.32 -3.83
N ALA A 261 7.83 16.06 -4.81
CA ALA A 261 8.12 15.14 -5.91
C ALA A 261 9.34 15.59 -6.74
N LEU A 262 9.40 16.89 -7.11
CA LEU A 262 10.52 17.46 -7.87
C LEU A 262 11.86 17.42 -7.14
N THR A 263 11.86 17.48 -5.80
CA THR A 263 13.08 17.42 -4.97
C THR A 263 13.36 16.03 -4.40
N PHE A 264 12.51 15.04 -4.69
CA PHE A 264 12.48 13.71 -4.05
C PHE A 264 12.50 13.79 -2.51
N ASN A 265 11.77 14.76 -1.94
CA ASN A 265 11.74 15.09 -0.52
C ASN A 265 10.49 14.51 0.16
N GLY A 266 10.60 13.28 0.67
CA GLY A 266 9.55 12.56 1.40
C GLY A 266 9.24 13.06 2.82
N HIS A 267 9.72 14.25 3.20
CA HIS A 267 9.55 14.79 4.56
C HIS A 267 8.08 15.09 4.87
N LYS A 268 7.51 14.28 5.78
CA LYS A 268 6.07 14.18 6.07
C LYS A 268 5.39 15.50 6.42
N ILE A 269 6.08 16.42 7.11
CA ILE A 269 5.54 17.75 7.45
C ILE A 269 5.07 18.57 6.24
N HIS A 270 5.47 18.23 5.01
CA HIS A 270 5.11 18.95 3.78
C HIS A 270 3.85 18.41 3.08
N TYR A 271 3.33 17.23 3.46
CA TYR A 271 2.17 16.61 2.79
C TYR A 271 1.24 15.81 3.73
N SER A 272 1.75 15.16 4.77
CA SER A 272 0.94 14.43 5.75
C SER A 272 0.43 15.40 6.82
N LEU A 273 -0.88 15.67 6.80
CA LEU A 273 -1.53 16.54 7.77
C LEU A 273 -1.54 15.95 9.20
N PRO A 274 -1.79 14.63 9.41
CA PRO A 274 -1.68 13.99 10.72
C PRO A 274 -0.27 14.09 11.30
N TRP A 275 0.77 13.75 10.52
CA TRP A 275 2.17 13.88 10.98
C TRP A 275 2.53 15.31 11.36
N ALA A 276 2.12 16.29 10.54
CA ALA A 276 2.34 17.69 10.88
C ALA A 276 1.68 18.06 12.22
N ARG A 277 0.40 17.70 12.41
CA ARG A 277 -0.40 18.09 13.58
C ARG A 277 -0.08 17.30 14.83
N GLU A 278 -0.28 15.99 14.82
CA GLU A 278 -0.27 15.15 16.01
C GLU A 278 1.16 14.78 16.43
N VAL A 279 2.08 14.59 15.49
CA VAL A 279 3.47 14.23 15.78
C VAL A 279 4.33 15.47 16.01
N GLU A 280 4.33 16.45 15.09
CA GLU A 280 5.24 17.61 15.18
C GLU A 280 4.62 18.91 15.73
N GLY A 281 3.32 18.93 16.04
CA GLY A 281 2.65 20.10 16.65
C GLY A 281 2.46 21.30 15.71
N HIS A 282 2.55 21.08 14.40
CA HIS A 282 2.32 22.07 13.35
C HIS A 282 0.82 22.19 13.01
N LYS A 283 0.26 23.41 12.99
CA LYS A 283 -1.19 23.62 12.77
C LYS A 283 -1.73 23.12 11.41
N SER A 284 -0.85 22.94 10.44
CA SER A 284 -1.11 22.39 9.10
C SER A 284 0.21 21.92 8.49
N ILE A 285 0.19 21.37 7.28
CA ILE A 285 1.41 21.06 6.52
C ILE A 285 2.23 22.33 6.21
N VAL A 286 3.55 22.20 6.24
CA VAL A 286 4.53 23.29 6.33
C VAL A 286 5.13 23.61 4.96
N VAL A 287 5.25 24.89 4.62
CA VAL A 287 5.87 25.34 3.37
C VAL A 287 7.39 25.10 3.37
N HIS A 288 7.88 24.46 2.31
CA HIS A 288 9.30 24.19 2.08
C HIS A 288 10.21 25.43 2.23
N GLY A 289 11.25 25.33 3.06
CA GLY A 289 12.32 26.34 3.16
C GLY A 289 13.00 26.66 1.81
N PRO A 290 13.37 25.65 0.99
CA PRO A 290 13.89 25.87 -0.36
C PRO A 290 12.90 26.59 -1.32
N LEU A 291 11.59 26.32 -1.23
CA LEU A 291 10.57 26.99 -2.05
C LEU A 291 10.45 28.47 -1.69
N ASN A 292 10.58 28.83 -0.42
CA ASN A 292 10.66 30.22 0.02
C ASN A 292 11.93 30.92 -0.49
N LEU A 293 13.08 30.23 -0.51
CA LEU A 293 14.31 30.76 -1.10
C LEU A 293 14.17 31.04 -2.60
N ILE A 294 13.55 30.12 -3.36
CA ILE A 294 13.23 30.31 -4.77
C ILE A 294 12.27 31.50 -4.95
N SER A 295 11.22 31.58 -4.14
CA SER A 295 10.24 32.68 -4.18
C SER A 295 10.87 34.06 -3.97
N ILE A 296 11.90 34.15 -3.10
CA ILE A 296 12.69 35.39 -2.88
C ILE A 296 13.52 35.74 -4.13
N LEU A 297 14.20 34.77 -4.72
CA LEU A 297 15.07 34.97 -5.89
C LEU A 297 14.27 35.31 -7.16
N ASP A 298 13.10 34.69 -7.34
CA ASP A 298 12.15 35.01 -8.39
C ASP A 298 11.59 36.43 -8.23
N PHE A 299 11.14 36.81 -7.04
CA PHE A 299 10.63 38.17 -6.80
C PHE A 299 11.70 39.25 -7.05
N TRP A 300 12.94 39.02 -6.60
CA TRP A 300 14.06 39.93 -6.88
C TRP A 300 14.43 40.00 -8.37
N ARG A 301 14.31 38.90 -9.13
CA ARG A 301 14.51 38.91 -10.59
C ARG A 301 13.40 39.69 -11.30
N ASP A 302 12.14 39.50 -10.91
CA ASP A 302 10.99 40.14 -11.54
C ASP A 302 11.06 41.67 -11.38
N VAL A 303 11.21 42.15 -10.13
CA VAL A 303 11.36 43.59 -9.79
C VAL A 303 12.48 44.29 -10.57
N ARG A 304 13.53 43.54 -10.95
CA ARG A 304 14.66 44.06 -11.74
C ARG A 304 14.45 44.00 -13.24
N SER A 305 13.65 43.05 -13.71
CA SER A 305 13.26 42.94 -15.12
C SER A 305 12.33 44.09 -15.51
N GLU A 306 11.46 44.52 -14.59
CA GLU A 306 10.60 45.71 -14.74
C GLU A 306 11.36 47.05 -14.76
N GLY A 307 12.64 47.06 -14.36
CA GLY A 307 13.43 48.28 -14.11
C GLY A 307 14.44 48.67 -15.18
N GLN A 308 14.48 48.03 -16.36
CA GLN A 308 15.47 48.30 -17.41
C GLN A 308 14.88 48.29 -18.83
N ASP A 309 15.03 49.41 -19.55
CA ASP A 309 14.58 49.55 -20.94
C ASP A 309 15.40 48.69 -21.92
N GLY A 310 14.85 47.54 -22.31
CA GLY A 310 15.05 46.93 -23.63
C GLY A 310 16.37 46.21 -23.93
N LYS A 311 17.32 46.13 -22.98
CA LYS A 311 18.50 45.23 -23.08
C LYS A 311 18.90 44.64 -21.73
N LEU A 312 18.21 43.59 -21.32
CA LEU A 312 18.58 42.78 -20.15
C LEU A 312 19.89 42.01 -20.42
N ASP A 313 20.93 42.33 -19.66
CA ASP A 313 22.09 41.44 -19.51
C ASP A 313 21.69 40.29 -18.59
N GLU A 314 21.75 39.03 -19.07
CA GLU A 314 21.52 37.82 -18.25
C GLU A 314 22.35 37.87 -16.95
N SER A 315 23.57 38.41 -17.02
CA SER A 315 24.47 38.53 -15.87
C SER A 315 23.96 39.52 -14.82
N SER A 316 23.08 40.46 -15.16
CA SER A 316 22.52 41.45 -14.22
C SER A 316 21.34 40.90 -13.40
N LEU A 317 20.67 39.86 -13.91
CA LEU A 317 19.56 39.16 -13.27
C LEU A 317 20.00 37.98 -12.38
N VAL A 318 21.31 37.83 -12.14
CA VAL A 318 21.88 36.81 -11.24
C VAL A 318 22.67 37.52 -10.14
N PRO A 319 22.31 37.34 -8.86
CA PRO A 319 23.00 38.03 -7.76
C PRO A 319 24.41 37.44 -7.56
N GLU A 320 25.27 38.17 -6.85
CA GLU A 320 26.58 37.64 -6.42
C GLU A 320 26.38 36.61 -5.30
N SER A 321 25.54 36.96 -4.32
CA SER A 321 25.07 36.01 -3.31
C SER A 321 23.71 36.36 -2.71
N ILE A 322 23.09 35.38 -2.08
CA ILE A 322 21.99 35.53 -1.13
C ILE A 322 22.35 34.80 0.16
N SER A 323 22.22 35.46 1.30
CA SER A 323 22.21 34.79 2.62
C SER A 323 20.79 34.81 3.17
N TYR A 324 20.37 33.73 3.84
CA TYR A 324 18.97 33.57 4.28
C TYR A 324 18.87 32.75 5.56
N ARG A 325 17.80 32.99 6.33
CA ARG A 325 17.54 32.32 7.60
C ARG A 325 16.03 32.17 7.85
N ALA A 326 15.59 30.93 8.09
CA ALA A 326 14.26 30.64 8.58
C ALA A 326 14.15 30.92 10.09
N THR A 327 13.00 31.43 10.52
CA THR A 327 12.72 31.85 11.89
C THR A 327 11.35 31.41 12.42
N SER A 328 10.37 31.15 11.54
CA SER A 328 9.06 30.57 11.88
C SER A 328 8.52 29.75 10.69
N PRO A 329 7.76 28.66 10.89
CA PRO A 329 7.09 27.94 9.80
C PRO A 329 6.01 28.80 9.12
N LEU A 330 5.80 28.54 7.83
CA LEU A 330 4.62 28.96 7.06
C LEU A 330 3.82 27.72 6.69
N TYR A 331 2.55 27.89 6.36
CA TYR A 331 1.60 26.78 6.23
C TYR A 331 0.87 26.80 4.88
N ALA A 332 0.44 25.63 4.42
CA ALA A 332 -0.38 25.54 3.21
C ALA A 332 -1.71 26.29 3.37
N ASP A 333 -2.20 26.80 2.24
CA ASP A 333 -3.42 27.60 2.08
C ASP A 333 -3.49 28.95 2.81
N GLU A 334 -2.45 29.33 3.56
CA GLU A 334 -2.35 30.66 4.18
C GLU A 334 -1.68 31.68 3.23
N GLU A 335 -2.22 32.90 3.16
CA GLU A 335 -1.56 34.02 2.46
C GLU A 335 -0.42 34.58 3.32
N TYR A 336 0.79 34.62 2.77
CA TYR A 336 1.95 35.24 3.39
C TYR A 336 2.58 36.27 2.45
N ARG A 337 3.35 37.22 3.00
CA ARG A 337 3.88 38.36 2.23
C ARG A 337 5.40 38.42 2.28
N ILE A 338 6.02 38.48 1.09
CA ILE A 338 7.43 38.78 0.91
C ILE A 338 7.58 40.28 0.71
N PHE A 339 8.37 40.95 1.55
CA PHE A 339 8.80 42.33 1.37
C PHE A 339 10.26 42.36 0.93
N LEU A 340 10.57 43.12 -0.14
CA LEU A 340 11.90 43.38 -0.66
C LEU A 340 12.18 44.88 -0.55
N GLU A 341 13.14 45.26 0.28
CA GLU A 341 13.70 46.61 0.37
C GLU A 341 14.98 46.67 -0.46
N GLU A 342 15.01 47.53 -1.49
CA GLU A 342 16.20 47.78 -2.30
C GLU A 342 17.10 48.86 -1.67
N ASP A 343 18.27 48.42 -1.22
CA ASP A 343 19.36 49.25 -0.70
C ASP A 343 20.39 49.49 -1.81
N GLY A 344 20.08 50.46 -2.67
CA GLY A 344 20.86 50.82 -3.86
C GLY A 344 20.84 49.71 -4.93
N LYS A 345 21.79 48.78 -4.83
CA LYS A 345 21.82 47.56 -5.66
C LYS A 345 21.64 46.26 -4.86
N ASN A 346 21.58 46.31 -3.53
CA ASN A 346 21.36 45.13 -2.69
C ASN A 346 19.88 45.03 -2.30
N GLY A 347 19.45 43.87 -1.81
CA GLY A 347 18.07 43.64 -1.36
C GLY A 347 18.02 43.08 0.06
N LYS A 348 17.32 43.74 0.97
CA LYS A 348 16.93 43.18 2.27
C LYS A 348 15.54 42.58 2.10
N VAL A 349 15.34 41.33 2.53
CA VAL A 349 14.08 40.60 2.29
C VAL A 349 13.55 39.99 3.58
N GLN A 350 12.26 40.14 3.82
CA GLN A 350 11.57 39.55 4.97
C GLN A 350 10.24 38.94 4.53
N ILE A 351 9.98 37.69 4.94
CA ILE A 351 8.69 37.01 4.73
C ILE A 351 7.91 37.04 6.05
N TYR A 352 6.68 37.56 6.01
CA TYR A 352 5.76 37.64 7.14
C TYR A 352 4.62 36.63 6.99
N SER A 353 4.30 35.93 8.08
CA SER A 353 3.12 35.06 8.22
C SER A 353 1.81 35.87 8.29
N PRO A 354 0.62 35.23 8.19
CA PRO A 354 -0.65 35.90 8.49
C PRO A 354 -0.73 36.51 9.90
N THR A 355 0.02 35.95 10.86
CA THR A 355 0.10 36.41 12.25
C THR A 355 1.04 37.61 12.45
N GLY A 356 1.75 38.06 11.41
CA GLY A 356 2.74 39.13 11.50
C GLY A 356 4.11 38.68 12.03
N ASP A 357 4.33 37.38 12.22
CA ASP A 357 5.64 36.83 12.58
C ASP A 357 6.57 36.80 11.35
N VAL A 358 7.83 37.19 11.52
CA VAL A 358 8.81 37.03 10.45
C VAL A 358 9.22 35.56 10.34
N ALA A 359 8.78 34.91 9.27
CA ALA A 359 9.03 33.50 8.98
C ALA A 359 10.42 33.25 8.36
N MET A 360 10.90 34.18 7.53
CA MET A 360 12.25 34.11 6.93
C MET A 360 12.82 35.51 6.74
N LYS A 361 14.14 35.66 6.91
CA LYS A 361 14.90 36.86 6.53
C LYS A 361 15.99 36.49 5.52
N ALA A 362 16.29 37.38 4.58
CA ALA A 362 17.39 37.22 3.65
C ALA A 362 18.05 38.56 3.25
N GLU A 363 19.30 38.49 2.82
CA GLU A 363 20.08 39.61 2.27
C GLU A 363 20.69 39.18 0.93
N ILE A 364 20.35 39.90 -0.13
CA ILE A 364 20.80 39.69 -1.51
C ILE A 364 21.85 40.74 -1.85
N LYS A 365 23.02 40.28 -2.31
CA LYS A 365 24.09 41.12 -2.86
C LYS A 365 24.07 41.02 -4.37
N ALA A 366 23.88 42.15 -5.06
CA ALA A 366 24.01 42.17 -6.52
C ALA A 366 25.47 42.39 -6.91
N PHE A 367 25.90 41.69 -7.96
CA PHE A 367 27.24 41.87 -8.51
C PHE A 367 27.49 43.32 -8.97
N GLN A 368 28.68 43.84 -8.67
CA GLN A 368 29.12 45.16 -9.09
C GLN A 368 30.30 45.06 -10.06
N PHE A 369 30.09 45.52 -11.30
CA PHE A 369 31.15 45.59 -12.28
C PHE A 369 32.04 46.82 -12.00
N CYS A 370 33.18 46.61 -11.35
CA CYS A 370 34.19 47.65 -11.15
C CYS A 370 34.84 48.02 -12.49
N ARG A 371 34.23 48.96 -13.24
CA ARG A 371 34.97 49.74 -14.25
C ARG A 371 36.04 50.51 -13.48
N GLY A 372 37.31 50.20 -13.76
CA GLY A 372 38.39 50.51 -12.82
C GLY A 372 38.69 52.00 -12.68
N ASP A 373 38.67 52.48 -11.43
CA ASP A 373 39.46 53.63 -11.02
C ASP A 373 40.90 53.18 -10.75
N ILE A 374 41.87 53.90 -11.32
CA ILE A 374 43.29 53.56 -11.24
C ILE A 374 43.89 54.25 -10.00
N GLY A 375 43.82 53.60 -8.84
CA GLY A 375 44.41 54.14 -7.62
C GLY A 375 44.44 53.19 -6.41
N ALA A 376 45.44 53.40 -5.55
CA ALA A 376 45.48 52.91 -4.16
C ALA A 376 45.32 51.39 -3.89
N CYS A 377 45.98 50.53 -4.68
CA CYS A 377 46.29 49.18 -4.22
C CYS A 377 47.49 49.21 -3.25
N THR A 378 47.25 49.13 -1.94
CA THR A 378 48.31 49.04 -0.92
C THR A 378 48.12 47.78 -0.06
N TYR A 379 49.08 46.86 -0.15
CA TYR A 379 48.99 45.52 0.44
C TYR A 379 49.64 45.48 1.85
N VAL A 380 48.95 44.92 2.85
CA VAL A 380 49.53 44.64 4.19
C VAL A 380 49.18 43.22 4.63
N GLY A 381 50.15 42.52 5.21
CA GLY A 381 50.12 41.06 5.40
C GLY A 381 49.49 40.53 6.70
N ARG A 382 49.69 39.22 6.91
CA ARG A 382 49.09 38.39 7.97
C ARG A 382 49.35 38.88 9.41
N GLY A 383 48.34 38.75 10.28
CA GLY A 383 48.47 38.82 11.75
C GLY A 383 47.38 37.96 12.47
N PRO A 384 47.61 37.38 13.67
CA PRO A 384 46.71 36.32 14.21
C PRO A 384 46.10 36.55 15.63
N LYS A 385 44.92 35.94 15.86
CA LYS A 385 44.27 35.56 17.16
C LYS A 385 43.94 36.65 18.20
N GLY A 386 42.71 36.62 18.75
CA GLY A 386 42.24 37.45 19.88
C GLY A 386 40.88 37.00 20.49
N ARG A 387 40.46 37.54 21.65
CA ARG A 387 39.23 37.16 22.40
C ARG A 387 38.50 38.36 23.07
N GLY A 388 37.15 38.40 22.95
CA GLY A 388 36.20 38.64 24.07
C GLY A 388 35.76 40.07 24.51
N ALA A 389 34.60 40.10 25.22
CA ALA A 389 34.02 41.14 26.11
C ALA A 389 32.96 42.16 25.57
N HIS A 390 32.21 42.74 26.53
CA HIS A 390 30.99 43.62 26.47
C HIS A 390 31.26 44.96 27.26
N PRO A 391 30.28 45.80 27.70
CA PRO A 391 29.34 46.69 26.99
C PRO A 391 29.31 48.16 27.56
N GLN A 392 28.48 49.11 27.05
CA GLN A 392 27.72 50.13 27.82
C GLN A 392 26.94 51.19 26.96
N THR A 393 26.13 52.06 27.61
CA THR A 393 25.17 53.03 27.03
C THR A 393 25.19 54.40 27.75
N ASN A 394 24.72 55.50 27.12
CA ASN A 394 24.86 56.89 27.60
C ASN A 394 23.51 57.67 27.74
N PRO A 395 23.24 58.51 28.77
CA PRO A 395 21.86 58.91 29.16
C PRO A 395 21.11 60.02 28.39
N ALA A 396 21.64 60.59 27.30
CA ALA A 396 21.06 61.80 26.67
C ALA A 396 19.61 61.68 26.14
N HIS A 397 19.07 60.46 26.05
CA HIS A 397 17.77 60.17 25.42
C HIS A 397 16.54 60.56 26.28
N ILE A 398 16.71 60.84 27.59
CA ILE A 398 15.57 60.99 28.51
C ILE A 398 14.90 62.37 28.40
N GLN A 399 15.68 63.46 28.36
CA GLN A 399 15.15 64.84 28.25
C GLN A 399 14.21 65.02 27.03
N ASN A 400 14.60 64.50 25.87
CA ASN A 400 13.86 64.70 24.62
C ASN A 400 12.50 63.99 24.59
N ARG A 401 12.31 62.92 25.38
CA ARG A 401 11.02 62.19 25.43
C ARG A 401 9.94 62.93 26.22
N LEU A 402 10.32 63.79 27.19
CA LEU A 402 9.36 64.56 28.00
C LEU A 402 8.66 65.65 27.18
N HIS A 403 9.43 66.50 26.47
CA HIS A 403 8.88 67.55 25.61
C HIS A 403 7.99 67.01 24.48
N HIS A 404 8.22 65.78 24.00
CA HIS A 404 7.38 65.18 22.97
C HIS A 404 5.99 64.77 23.49
N LEU A 405 5.90 64.35 24.76
CA LEU A 405 4.64 63.86 25.34
C LEU A 405 3.66 64.99 25.68
N GLU A 406 4.14 66.15 26.15
CA GLU A 406 3.27 67.29 26.47
C GLU A 406 2.54 67.84 25.22
N ASN A 407 3.23 67.89 24.09
CA ASN A 407 2.64 68.29 22.80
C ASN A 407 1.58 67.28 22.29
N LEU A 408 1.73 65.99 22.63
CA LEU A 408 0.82 64.92 22.21
C LEU A 408 -0.48 64.86 23.01
N VAL A 409 -0.49 65.36 24.25
CA VAL A 409 -1.72 65.44 25.08
C VAL A 409 -2.66 66.55 24.59
N LEU A 410 -2.12 67.63 24.02
CA LEU A 410 -2.90 68.77 23.54
C LEU A 410 -3.68 68.48 22.24
N SER A 411 -3.14 67.65 21.34
CA SER A 411 -3.81 67.32 20.07
C SER A 411 -5.05 66.43 20.27
N PHE A 412 -4.96 65.39 21.11
CA PHE A 412 -6.09 64.50 21.38
C PHE A 412 -7.30 65.20 22.02
N ALA A 413 -7.10 66.33 22.71
CA ALA A 413 -8.19 67.12 23.28
C ALA A 413 -9.06 67.83 22.22
N GLN A 414 -8.54 68.12 21.02
CA GLN A 414 -9.29 68.77 19.95
C GLN A 414 -10.06 67.79 19.05
N GLN A 415 -9.53 66.60 18.82
CA GLN A 415 -10.07 65.67 17.81
C GLN A 415 -11.45 65.09 18.18
N LYS A 416 -11.78 65.00 19.47
CA LYS A 416 -13.00 64.36 19.99
C LYS A 416 -14.27 65.24 19.92
N ARG A 417 -14.44 66.02 18.85
CA ARG A 417 -15.56 66.99 18.67
C ARG A 417 -16.25 67.00 17.30
N LEU A 418 -15.81 66.21 16.31
CA LEU A 418 -16.16 66.42 14.90
C LEU A 418 -16.59 65.14 14.12
N GLU A 419 -17.23 64.17 14.79
CA GLU A 419 -17.81 63.00 14.11
C GLU A 419 -19.31 62.84 14.43
N GLY A 420 -20.15 62.79 13.39
CA GLY A 420 -21.60 62.52 13.51
C GLY A 420 -22.48 63.16 12.43
N GLN A 421 -22.64 62.51 11.26
CA GLN A 421 -23.78 62.62 10.33
C GLN A 421 -23.70 61.57 9.19
N ASP A 422 -24.86 61.13 8.67
CA ASP A 422 -25.06 60.06 7.66
C ASP A 422 -25.16 60.55 6.19
N VAL A 423 -25.20 59.61 5.20
CA VAL A 423 -26.17 59.54 4.05
C VAL A 423 -25.87 58.38 3.04
N MET A 424 -26.83 58.06 2.15
CA MET A 424 -27.07 56.79 1.41
C MET A 424 -26.48 56.66 -0.04
N THR A 425 -26.79 55.55 -0.75
CA THR A 425 -26.38 55.21 -2.14
C THR A 425 -27.49 54.50 -2.98
N PRO A 426 -27.58 54.68 -4.33
CA PRO A 426 -28.53 53.99 -5.24
C PRO A 426 -27.88 53.05 -6.32
N PRO A 427 -28.65 52.28 -7.14
CA PRO A 427 -28.18 51.08 -7.90
C PRO A 427 -28.05 51.18 -9.46
N ALA A 428 -27.91 50.04 -10.15
CA ALA A 428 -27.43 49.88 -11.56
C ALA A 428 -28.38 49.11 -12.54
N PRO A 429 -28.09 49.07 -13.87
CA PRO A 429 -28.91 48.38 -14.90
C PRO A 429 -28.24 47.16 -15.62
N GLN A 430 -28.99 46.49 -16.51
CA GLN A 430 -28.69 45.22 -17.23
C GLN A 430 -28.43 45.39 -18.75
N LEU A 431 -28.06 44.33 -19.49
CA LEU A 431 -28.61 43.98 -20.83
C LEU A 431 -28.20 42.58 -21.39
N SER A 432 -28.67 42.19 -22.58
CA SER A 432 -28.90 40.79 -23.04
C SER A 432 -28.24 40.39 -24.39
N MET A 433 -28.40 39.11 -24.79
CA MET A 433 -27.82 38.47 -26.02
C MET A 433 -28.88 38.01 -27.06
N PRO A 434 -28.55 37.97 -28.37
CA PRO A 434 -29.32 37.30 -29.44
C PRO A 434 -28.60 36.08 -30.10
N GLN A 435 -29.07 35.61 -31.27
CA GLN A 435 -29.06 34.19 -31.73
C GLN A 435 -28.70 34.00 -33.25
N GLU A 436 -28.77 32.75 -33.78
CA GLU A 436 -28.88 32.31 -35.21
C GLU A 436 -27.55 32.05 -36.01
N PHE A 437 -27.42 31.15 -37.03
CA PHE A 437 -28.25 30.06 -37.63
C PHE A 437 -27.39 28.91 -38.28
N SER A 438 -27.93 28.04 -39.17
CA SER A 438 -27.43 26.68 -39.53
C SER A 438 -27.26 26.32 -41.04
N ALA A 439 -26.52 25.23 -41.36
CA ALA A 439 -26.70 24.21 -42.45
C ALA A 439 -25.37 23.47 -42.83
N GLY A 440 -25.31 22.21 -43.35
CA GLY A 440 -26.32 21.13 -43.53
C GLY A 440 -25.86 19.97 -44.48
N LEU A 441 -26.57 18.81 -44.44
CA LEU A 441 -26.59 17.66 -45.42
C LEU A 441 -25.32 16.77 -45.49
N ASN A 442 -25.31 15.42 -45.64
CA ASN A 442 -26.27 14.29 -45.81
C ASN A 442 -25.58 12.95 -45.35
N GLY A 443 -26.18 11.75 -45.24
CA GLY A 443 -27.58 11.28 -45.37
C GLY A 443 -27.75 9.94 -46.15
N VAL A 444 -28.60 8.99 -45.65
CA VAL A 444 -29.25 7.83 -46.37
C VAL A 444 -28.33 6.62 -46.74
N GLN A 445 -28.65 5.30 -46.58
CA GLN A 445 -29.73 4.50 -45.90
C GLN A 445 -29.18 3.09 -45.45
N TYR A 446 -29.74 1.85 -45.50
CA TYR A 446 -30.93 1.19 -46.15
C TYR A 446 -31.28 -0.21 -45.52
N THR A 447 -32.54 -0.42 -45.06
CA THR A 447 -33.27 -1.72 -44.76
C THR A 447 -32.68 -2.83 -43.86
N GLY A 448 -33.49 -3.64 -43.14
CA GLY A 448 -34.96 -3.73 -43.06
C GLY A 448 -35.45 -4.69 -41.93
N ALA A 449 -36.74 -4.65 -41.61
CA ALA A 449 -37.30 -5.23 -40.37
C ALA A 449 -38.09 -6.54 -40.55
N ASN A 450 -38.42 -7.20 -39.42
CA ASN A 450 -39.66 -7.99 -39.31
C ASN A 450 -40.19 -8.00 -37.87
N THR A 451 -41.50 -8.24 -37.69
CA THR A 451 -42.26 -7.81 -36.51
C THR A 451 -42.58 -8.94 -35.53
N ALA A 452 -42.53 -8.64 -34.22
CA ALA A 452 -43.18 -9.42 -33.17
C ALA A 452 -43.99 -8.47 -32.27
N LEU A 453 -45.09 -8.96 -31.68
CA LEU A 453 -46.11 -8.13 -31.04
C LEU A 453 -45.69 -7.64 -29.64
N SER A 454 -45.79 -6.33 -29.42
CA SER A 454 -45.65 -5.70 -28.10
C SER A 454 -46.89 -5.96 -27.23
N VAL A 455 -46.71 -6.72 -26.15
CA VAL A 455 -47.62 -6.68 -25.00
C VAL A 455 -47.04 -5.66 -24.02
N GLU A 456 -47.71 -4.52 -23.86
CA GLU A 456 -47.27 -3.47 -22.95
C GLU A 456 -47.49 -3.87 -21.49
N SER A 457 -46.41 -4.10 -20.75
CA SER A 457 -46.43 -4.14 -19.29
C SER A 457 -46.14 -2.73 -18.73
N PRO A 458 -47.06 -2.09 -18.00
CA PRO A 458 -46.80 -0.78 -17.42
C PRO A 458 -45.80 -0.85 -16.25
N ASP A 459 -45.26 0.33 -15.89
CA ASP A 459 -44.36 0.57 -14.74
C ASP A 459 -42.90 0.05 -14.82
N GLU A 460 -42.23 0.25 -15.95
CA GLU A 460 -40.77 0.56 -15.91
C GLU A 460 -40.53 2.04 -15.53
N LYS A 461 -40.81 2.38 -14.28
CA LYS A 461 -40.19 3.56 -13.66
C LYS A 461 -38.70 3.24 -13.51
N LYS A 462 -37.80 4.13 -13.96
CA LYS A 462 -36.35 3.97 -13.76
C LYS A 462 -36.08 3.67 -12.29
N GLU A 463 -35.54 2.48 -11.98
CA GLU A 463 -35.12 2.16 -10.62
C GLU A 463 -34.10 3.21 -10.15
N LEU A 464 -34.19 3.61 -8.88
CA LEU A 464 -33.19 4.48 -8.27
C LEU A 464 -31.82 3.80 -8.39
N GLY A 465 -30.80 4.54 -8.85
CA GLY A 465 -29.51 3.97 -9.20
C GLY A 465 -28.86 3.27 -8.00
N ASP A 466 -28.58 1.97 -8.15
CA ASP A 466 -27.75 1.21 -7.21
C ASP A 466 -26.39 1.89 -7.02
N SER A 467 -25.85 1.90 -5.80
CA SER A 467 -24.54 2.50 -5.52
C SER A 467 -23.41 1.70 -6.19
N PRO A 468 -22.66 2.26 -7.14
CA PRO A 468 -21.67 1.54 -7.93
C PRO A 468 -20.31 1.50 -7.21
N GLY A 469 -20.28 0.84 -6.05
CA GLY A 469 -19.15 0.88 -5.13
C GLY A 469 -18.97 2.24 -4.43
N ARG A 470 -17.87 2.37 -3.68
CA ARG A 470 -17.49 3.55 -2.91
C ARG A 470 -16.05 3.92 -3.23
N LEU A 471 -15.80 5.20 -3.54
CA LEU A 471 -14.44 5.75 -3.49
C LEU A 471 -14.12 6.07 -2.03
N LEU A 472 -13.11 5.39 -1.49
CA LEU A 472 -12.51 5.77 -0.22
C LEU A 472 -11.48 6.86 -0.52
N VAL A 473 -11.46 7.89 0.32
CA VAL A 473 -10.55 9.04 0.21
C VAL A 473 -9.76 9.10 1.50
N GLU A 474 -8.51 8.68 1.41
CA GLU A 474 -7.55 8.57 2.51
C GLU A 474 -6.42 9.58 2.26
N ASP A 475 -5.65 9.96 3.29
CA ASP A 475 -4.59 10.97 3.16
C ASP A 475 -3.44 10.55 2.21
N VAL A 476 -3.35 9.25 1.90
CA VAL A 476 -2.40 8.69 0.92
C VAL A 476 -2.94 8.69 -0.53
N GLY A 477 -4.24 8.92 -0.74
CA GLY A 477 -4.87 8.91 -2.05
C GLY A 477 -6.29 8.34 -2.06
N THR A 478 -6.82 8.06 -3.25
CA THR A 478 -8.17 7.50 -3.41
C THR A 478 -8.11 6.02 -3.78
N SER A 479 -8.66 5.15 -2.93
CA SER A 479 -8.88 3.74 -3.24
C SER A 479 -10.34 3.50 -3.63
N TYR A 480 -10.63 2.48 -4.44
CA TYR A 480 -12.00 2.13 -4.85
C TYR A 480 -12.39 0.78 -4.25
N LEU A 481 -13.42 0.80 -3.41
CA LEU A 481 -14.04 -0.38 -2.83
C LEU A 481 -15.32 -0.69 -3.59
N ASP A 482 -15.30 -1.72 -4.43
CA ASP A 482 -16.49 -2.17 -5.14
C ASP A 482 -17.55 -2.72 -4.16
N ALA A 483 -18.83 -2.45 -4.43
CA ALA A 483 -19.95 -3.00 -3.66
C ALA A 483 -20.02 -4.54 -3.73
N ALA A 484 -19.23 -5.15 -4.63
CA ALA A 484 -18.98 -6.58 -4.71
C ALA A 484 -18.17 -7.17 -3.55
N HIS A 485 -17.33 -6.36 -2.91
CA HIS A 485 -16.27 -6.83 -2.02
C HIS A 485 -16.78 -7.06 -0.60
N TRP A 486 -16.29 -8.10 0.08
CA TRP A 486 -16.78 -8.52 1.40
C TRP A 486 -16.62 -7.44 2.49
N ARG A 487 -15.62 -6.55 2.38
CA ARG A 487 -15.47 -5.39 3.29
C ARG A 487 -16.61 -4.38 3.17
N ALA A 488 -17.22 -4.21 1.99
CA ALA A 488 -18.40 -3.35 1.83
C ALA A 488 -19.61 -3.93 2.58
N ILE A 489 -19.75 -5.26 2.60
CA ILE A 489 -20.80 -5.95 3.38
C ILE A 489 -20.59 -5.75 4.90
N LEU A 490 -19.34 -5.67 5.37
CA LEU A 490 -19.03 -5.36 6.76
C LEU A 490 -19.35 -3.90 7.13
N GLU A 491 -19.12 -2.93 6.24
CA GLU A 491 -19.49 -1.53 6.48
C GLU A 491 -21.00 -1.31 6.64
N GLU A 492 -21.84 -2.22 6.13
CA GLU A 492 -23.30 -2.23 6.35
C GLU A 492 -23.70 -2.81 7.73
N ILE A 493 -22.81 -3.51 8.43
CA ILE A 493 -23.06 -4.12 9.74
C ILE A 493 -22.47 -3.22 10.84
N ASN A 494 -23.25 -2.23 11.27
CA ASN A 494 -22.83 -1.22 12.27
C ASN A 494 -22.19 -1.84 13.52
N ASP A 495 -22.81 -2.86 14.13
CA ASP A 495 -22.28 -3.57 15.31
C ASP A 495 -20.87 -4.17 15.17
N VAL A 496 -20.41 -4.42 13.94
CA VAL A 496 -19.10 -5.02 13.65
C VAL A 496 -18.12 -3.97 13.11
N LYS A 497 -18.64 -2.96 12.41
CA LYS A 497 -17.92 -1.82 11.84
C LYS A 497 -17.14 -1.00 12.87
N ASP A 498 -17.70 -0.80 14.06
CA ASP A 498 -17.03 -0.02 15.10
C ASP A 498 -15.91 -0.85 15.77
N TYR A 499 -16.13 -2.15 16.00
CA TYR A 499 -15.11 -3.08 16.54
C TYR A 499 -13.93 -3.28 15.57
N ILE A 500 -14.19 -3.43 14.26
CA ILE A 500 -13.14 -3.59 13.25
C ILE A 500 -12.30 -2.32 13.09
N LYS A 501 -12.84 -1.12 13.38
CA LYS A 501 -12.03 0.11 13.39
C LYS A 501 -11.06 0.15 14.56
N GLU A 502 -11.52 -0.21 15.75
CA GLU A 502 -10.66 -0.30 16.93
C GLU A 502 -9.50 -1.29 16.68
N GLU A 503 -9.77 -2.44 16.05
CA GLU A 503 -8.73 -3.42 15.68
C GLU A 503 -7.93 -3.07 14.39
N ASP A 504 -8.43 -2.23 13.48
CA ASP A 504 -7.61 -1.68 12.37
C ASP A 504 -6.63 -0.60 12.87
N GLU A 505 -6.99 0.15 13.91
CA GLU A 505 -6.08 1.08 14.60
C GLU A 505 -5.08 0.31 15.50
N GLU A 506 -5.53 -0.68 16.30
CA GLU A 506 -4.62 -1.49 17.14
C GLU A 506 -3.73 -2.48 16.35
N SER A 507 -4.15 -2.98 15.18
CA SER A 507 -3.34 -3.93 14.40
C SER A 507 -2.25 -3.28 13.53
N GLU A 508 -2.26 -1.96 13.36
CA GLU A 508 -1.08 -1.21 12.94
C GLU A 508 -0.10 -0.94 14.11
N GLU A 509 -0.57 -0.96 15.37
CA GLU A 509 0.28 -0.82 16.57
C GLU A 509 0.94 -2.13 17.04
N SER A 510 0.68 -3.29 16.41
CA SER A 510 1.18 -4.60 16.87
C SER A 510 2.68 -4.86 16.58
N VAL A 511 3.55 -4.08 17.25
CA VAL A 511 5.00 -4.23 17.49
C VAL A 511 5.77 -5.15 16.53
N ALA A 512 6.33 -4.56 15.48
CA ALA A 512 7.48 -5.13 14.76
C ALA A 512 8.79 -4.57 15.34
N GLU A 513 9.66 -5.42 15.87
CA GLU A 513 11.03 -4.99 16.23
C GLU A 513 11.83 -4.61 14.96
N PRO A 514 12.75 -3.63 15.04
CA PRO A 514 13.37 -3.01 13.86
C PRO A 514 14.54 -3.84 13.28
N ASP A 515 14.24 -5.02 12.76
CA ASP A 515 15.12 -5.71 11.81
C ASP A 515 14.83 -5.25 10.37
N PHE A 516 15.78 -5.45 9.44
CA PHE A 516 15.75 -4.83 8.11
C PHE A 516 14.78 -5.51 7.14
N ALA A 517 13.47 -5.28 7.32
CA ALA A 517 12.44 -5.71 6.39
C ALA A 517 12.62 -5.07 4.99
N GLU A 518 12.55 -5.90 3.95
CA GLU A 518 12.41 -5.44 2.56
C GLU A 518 10.98 -4.94 2.31
N PRO A 519 10.76 -4.00 1.34
CA PRO A 519 9.43 -3.45 1.07
C PRO A 519 8.43 -4.53 0.69
N GLU A 520 7.22 -4.47 1.27
CA GLU A 520 6.13 -5.41 0.95
C GLU A 520 5.71 -5.28 -0.53
N GLY A 521 6.04 -6.30 -1.33
CA GLY A 521 5.57 -6.41 -2.71
C GLY A 521 6.52 -7.19 -3.65
N PRO A 522 6.05 -7.54 -4.86
CA PRO A 522 6.84 -8.29 -5.81
C PRO A 522 7.97 -7.45 -6.41
N VAL A 523 9.20 -7.84 -6.10
CA VAL A 523 10.46 -7.20 -6.56
C VAL A 523 10.53 -7.05 -8.09
N LEU A 524 9.81 -7.88 -8.85
CA LEU A 524 9.64 -7.77 -10.31
C LEU A 524 9.08 -6.41 -10.78
N LEU A 525 8.26 -5.74 -9.96
CA LEU A 525 7.71 -4.41 -10.23
C LEU A 525 8.52 -3.30 -9.56
N LEU A 526 9.02 -3.54 -8.35
CA LEU A 526 9.73 -2.53 -7.54
C LEU A 526 11.20 -2.32 -7.95
N GLY A 527 11.80 -3.26 -8.67
CA GLY A 527 13.14 -3.14 -9.25
C GLY A 527 14.27 -3.74 -8.40
N PHE A 528 15.51 -3.47 -8.80
CA PHE A 528 16.72 -4.02 -8.16
C PHE A 528 17.80 -2.96 -7.94
N ASN A 529 18.33 -2.92 -6.73
CA ASN A 529 19.38 -1.97 -6.34
C ASN A 529 20.75 -2.27 -6.96
N ASN A 530 20.97 -3.51 -7.41
CA ASN A 530 22.18 -3.96 -8.11
C ASN A 530 21.80 -4.80 -9.34
N PRO A 531 22.39 -4.55 -10.52
CA PRO A 531 22.29 -5.45 -11.66
C PRO A 531 23.10 -6.74 -11.39
N MET A 532 22.68 -7.86 -11.99
CA MET A 532 23.45 -9.10 -12.06
C MET A 532 23.52 -9.58 -13.51
N SER A 533 24.62 -10.23 -13.88
CA SER A 533 24.80 -10.87 -15.18
C SER A 533 24.14 -12.26 -15.22
N LEU A 534 24.15 -12.89 -16.41
CA LEU A 534 23.78 -14.30 -16.55
C LEU A 534 24.78 -15.23 -15.85
N GLU A 535 26.07 -14.87 -15.81
CA GLU A 535 27.11 -15.65 -15.15
C GLU A 535 26.88 -15.68 -13.63
N ASP A 536 26.63 -14.53 -13.01
CA ASP A 536 26.23 -14.44 -11.59
C ASP A 536 24.98 -15.32 -11.31
N LEU A 537 23.97 -15.25 -12.17
CA LEU A 537 22.73 -16.01 -12.03
C LEU A 537 22.90 -17.52 -12.19
N ILE A 538 23.94 -17.97 -12.91
CA ILE A 538 24.34 -19.38 -13.01
C ILE A 538 25.14 -19.79 -11.75
N ASP A 539 26.05 -18.95 -11.26
CA ASP A 539 26.82 -19.20 -10.04
C ASP A 539 25.93 -19.21 -8.77
N TYR A 540 24.82 -18.48 -8.77
CA TYR A 540 23.78 -18.57 -7.73
C TYR A 540 22.91 -19.85 -7.81
N MET A 541 23.09 -20.71 -8.82
CA MET A 541 22.33 -21.96 -8.92
C MET A 541 22.80 -22.97 -7.86
N PRO A 542 21.93 -23.44 -6.95
CA PRO A 542 22.33 -24.39 -5.92
C PRO A 542 22.71 -25.76 -6.51
N PRO A 543 23.44 -26.61 -5.76
CA PRO A 543 23.91 -27.91 -6.25
C PRO A 543 22.77 -28.77 -6.80
N LYS A 544 22.99 -29.42 -7.96
CA LYS A 544 21.97 -30.17 -8.72
C LYS A 544 21.02 -31.01 -7.87
N ARG A 545 21.53 -31.77 -6.89
CA ARG A 545 20.73 -32.62 -5.97
C ARG A 545 19.64 -31.88 -5.18
N LEU A 546 19.80 -30.57 -4.96
CA LEU A 546 18.76 -29.73 -4.37
C LEU A 546 17.75 -29.29 -5.43
N VAL A 547 18.21 -28.83 -6.59
CA VAL A 547 17.34 -28.45 -7.71
C VAL A 547 16.47 -29.62 -8.16
N ASP A 548 17.03 -30.83 -8.29
CA ASP A 548 16.31 -32.07 -8.61
C ASP A 548 15.12 -32.29 -7.63
N ARG A 549 15.33 -32.02 -6.33
CA ARG A 549 14.30 -32.17 -5.28
C ARG A 549 13.23 -31.08 -5.38
N LEU A 550 13.61 -29.83 -5.62
CA LEU A 550 12.68 -28.71 -5.77
C LEU A 550 11.82 -28.87 -7.04
N VAL A 551 12.46 -29.16 -8.18
CA VAL A 551 11.78 -29.48 -9.45
C VAL A 551 10.83 -30.68 -9.28
N SER A 552 11.26 -31.72 -8.55
CA SER A 552 10.37 -32.86 -8.24
C SER A 552 9.16 -32.46 -7.38
N ARG A 553 9.34 -31.74 -6.26
CA ARG A 553 8.22 -31.35 -5.38
C ARG A 553 7.21 -30.42 -6.07
N SER A 554 7.68 -29.54 -6.95
CA SER A 554 6.84 -28.60 -7.70
C SER A 554 6.10 -29.26 -8.87
N LEU A 555 6.77 -29.97 -9.77
CA LEU A 555 6.10 -30.63 -10.90
C LEU A 555 5.14 -31.73 -10.43
N ASN A 556 5.54 -32.54 -9.43
CA ASN A 556 4.66 -33.56 -8.85
C ASN A 556 3.59 -33.01 -7.91
N SER A 557 3.62 -31.72 -7.54
CA SER A 557 2.49 -31.09 -6.80
C SER A 557 1.20 -31.05 -7.63
N ARG A 558 1.33 -31.05 -8.97
CA ARG A 558 0.23 -30.90 -9.94
C ARG A 558 -0.67 -29.69 -9.64
N TYR A 559 -0.10 -28.63 -9.05
CA TYR A 559 -0.76 -27.33 -8.93
C TYR A 559 -1.24 -26.84 -10.31
N PRO A 560 -2.41 -26.18 -10.46
CA PRO A 560 -3.02 -25.97 -11.77
C PRO A 560 -2.17 -25.21 -12.80
N SER A 561 -1.23 -24.35 -12.38
CA SER A 561 -0.35 -23.63 -13.32
C SER A 561 0.69 -24.53 -14.01
N ILE A 562 0.96 -25.72 -13.48
CA ILE A 562 1.92 -26.68 -14.07
C ILE A 562 1.44 -27.18 -15.44
N ILE A 563 0.15 -27.05 -15.80
CA ILE A 563 -0.37 -27.39 -17.14
C ILE A 563 0.28 -26.58 -18.28
N MET A 564 0.95 -25.47 -17.96
CA MET A 564 1.72 -24.65 -18.90
C MET A 564 3.11 -25.22 -19.22
N ILE A 565 3.61 -26.16 -18.43
CA ILE A 565 4.94 -26.78 -18.60
C ILE A 565 4.74 -28.16 -19.21
N HIS A 566 5.23 -28.38 -20.42
CA HIS A 566 5.33 -29.72 -20.97
C HIS A 566 6.47 -30.49 -20.29
N GLN A 567 6.14 -31.46 -19.44
CA GLN A 567 7.13 -32.11 -18.57
C GLN A 567 8.25 -32.88 -19.32
N PRO A 568 7.98 -33.60 -20.43
CA PRO A 568 9.03 -34.23 -21.23
C PRO A 568 10.00 -33.20 -21.83
N THR A 569 9.49 -32.12 -22.42
CA THR A 569 10.31 -31.03 -22.99
C THR A 569 11.15 -30.34 -21.93
N PHE A 570 10.54 -29.97 -20.80
CA PHE A 570 11.26 -29.37 -19.69
C PHE A 570 12.39 -30.29 -19.18
N ARG A 571 12.17 -31.61 -19.12
CA ARG A 571 13.20 -32.59 -18.75
C ARG A 571 14.33 -32.66 -19.79
N LYS A 572 14.01 -32.72 -21.09
CA LYS A 572 14.99 -32.67 -22.21
C LYS A 572 15.88 -31.41 -22.13
N GLU A 573 15.33 -30.27 -21.69
CA GLU A 573 16.08 -29.01 -21.53
C GLU A 573 16.84 -28.92 -20.20
N TYR A 574 16.24 -29.41 -19.11
CA TYR A 574 16.86 -29.46 -17.78
C TYR A 574 18.11 -30.36 -17.75
N GLU A 575 18.08 -31.48 -18.46
CA GLU A 575 19.26 -32.34 -18.60
C GLU A 575 20.38 -31.65 -19.39
N LYS A 576 20.05 -30.89 -20.45
CA LYS A 576 21.01 -30.09 -21.23
C LYS A 576 21.64 -28.96 -20.41
N PHE A 577 20.87 -28.26 -19.58
CA PHE A 577 21.38 -27.23 -18.67
C PHE A 577 22.51 -27.75 -17.76
N TRP A 578 22.41 -28.99 -17.28
CA TRP A 578 23.47 -29.60 -16.44
C TRP A 578 24.65 -30.18 -17.23
N LEU A 579 24.62 -30.13 -18.56
CA LEU A 579 25.76 -30.45 -19.44
C LEU A 579 26.49 -29.18 -19.89
N ASP A 580 25.74 -28.12 -20.20
CA ASP A 580 26.25 -26.78 -20.50
C ASP A 580 25.33 -25.70 -19.89
N PRO A 581 25.68 -25.16 -18.70
CA PRO A 581 24.89 -24.12 -18.04
C PRO A 581 24.84 -22.78 -18.78
N HIS A 582 25.78 -22.50 -19.68
CA HIS A 582 25.86 -21.22 -20.40
C HIS A 582 25.10 -21.25 -21.73
N ALA A 583 24.73 -22.43 -22.23
CA ALA A 583 23.94 -22.60 -23.46
C ALA A 583 22.44 -22.27 -23.31
N VAL A 584 21.91 -22.09 -22.09
CA VAL A 584 20.48 -21.81 -21.87
C VAL A 584 20.15 -20.32 -21.95
N SER A 585 18.91 -20.03 -22.37
CA SER A 585 18.41 -18.65 -22.37
C SER A 585 18.06 -18.16 -20.95
N VAL A 586 18.27 -16.87 -20.71
CA VAL A 586 17.85 -16.18 -19.47
C VAL A 586 16.36 -16.42 -19.15
N ASN A 587 15.51 -16.49 -20.18
CA ASN A 587 14.07 -16.74 -20.04
C ASN A 587 13.78 -18.14 -19.45
N TRP A 588 14.55 -19.14 -19.84
CA TRP A 588 14.44 -20.51 -19.31
C TRP A 588 14.99 -20.59 -17.89
N LEU A 589 16.06 -19.84 -17.60
CA LEU A 589 16.58 -19.72 -16.23
C LEU A 589 15.56 -19.07 -15.28
N ALA A 590 14.78 -18.08 -15.77
CA ALA A 590 13.64 -17.53 -15.04
C ALA A 590 12.58 -18.60 -14.73
N LEU A 591 12.24 -19.44 -15.72
CA LEU A 591 11.29 -20.54 -15.56
C LEU A 591 11.76 -21.51 -14.45
N LEU A 592 13.04 -21.95 -14.49
CA LEU A 592 13.63 -22.84 -13.50
C LEU A 592 13.63 -22.24 -12.08
N TYR A 593 14.07 -21.00 -11.91
CA TYR A 593 14.03 -20.33 -10.60
C TYR A 593 12.60 -20.17 -10.06
N THR A 594 11.62 -19.97 -10.95
CA THR A 594 10.20 -19.86 -10.55
C THR A 594 9.63 -21.22 -10.13
N ILE A 595 9.99 -22.30 -10.82
CA ILE A 595 9.66 -23.69 -10.42
C ILE A 595 10.27 -24.01 -9.04
N MET A 596 11.50 -23.56 -8.78
CA MET A 596 12.14 -23.68 -7.45
C MET A 596 11.43 -22.84 -6.38
N ALA A 597 11.03 -21.61 -6.68
CA ALA A 597 10.26 -20.77 -5.77
C ALA A 597 8.90 -21.41 -5.40
N LEU A 598 8.16 -21.90 -6.40
CA LEU A 598 6.91 -22.65 -6.21
C LEU A 598 7.11 -23.86 -5.30
N ALA A 599 8.20 -24.62 -5.48
CA ALA A 599 8.51 -25.75 -4.61
C ALA A 599 8.69 -25.34 -3.14
N VAL A 600 9.43 -24.26 -2.88
CA VAL A 600 9.68 -23.74 -1.52
C VAL A 600 8.40 -23.17 -0.91
N ALA A 601 7.58 -22.42 -1.66
CA ALA A 601 6.27 -21.98 -1.21
C ALA A 601 5.38 -23.17 -0.81
N ILE A 602 5.33 -24.23 -1.63
CA ILE A 602 4.56 -25.44 -1.33
C ILE A 602 5.09 -26.14 -0.07
N PHE A 603 6.41 -26.23 0.14
CA PHE A 603 6.97 -26.77 1.40
C PHE A 603 6.48 -25.96 2.63
N HIS A 604 6.56 -24.62 2.59
CA HIS A 604 6.10 -23.76 3.68
C HIS A 604 4.58 -23.88 3.92
N ARG A 605 3.76 -23.77 2.87
CA ARG A 605 2.29 -23.92 2.95
C ARG A 605 1.88 -25.32 3.41
N SER A 606 2.69 -26.34 3.13
CA SER A 606 2.49 -27.72 3.62
C SER A 606 3.05 -27.92 5.04
N ASN A 607 3.67 -26.94 5.67
CA ASN A 607 4.45 -27.09 6.91
C ASN A 607 5.39 -28.32 6.87
N GLU A 608 5.95 -28.60 5.70
CA GLU A 608 6.90 -29.69 5.47
C GLU A 608 8.33 -29.18 5.73
N PRO A 609 9.21 -29.99 6.34
CA PRO A 609 10.60 -29.60 6.53
C PRO A 609 11.29 -29.47 5.17
N LEU A 610 11.85 -28.28 4.90
CA LEU A 610 12.64 -28.04 3.70
C LEU A 610 13.77 -29.08 3.52
N PRO A 611 14.18 -29.38 2.28
CA PRO A 611 15.31 -30.25 2.01
C PRO A 611 16.55 -29.82 2.81
N GLU A 612 17.34 -30.78 3.27
CA GLU A 612 18.44 -30.57 4.24
C GLU A 612 19.37 -29.37 3.95
N LEU A 613 19.72 -29.15 2.68
CA LEU A 613 20.57 -28.04 2.21
C LEU A 613 19.91 -26.65 2.31
N LEU A 614 18.63 -26.56 2.68
CA LEU A 614 17.87 -25.33 2.95
C LEU A 614 17.30 -25.28 4.38
N ARG A 615 17.56 -26.27 5.24
CA ARG A 615 17.07 -26.23 6.63
C ARG A 615 17.69 -25.04 7.36
N GLY A 616 16.84 -24.17 7.91
CA GLY A 616 17.22 -22.90 8.54
C GLY A 616 17.21 -21.68 7.60
N ASN A 617 17.22 -21.86 6.28
CA ASN A 617 17.13 -20.74 5.33
C ASN A 617 15.66 -20.34 5.11
N ARG A 618 15.16 -19.43 5.96
CA ARG A 618 13.78 -18.89 5.86
C ARG A 618 13.55 -18.08 4.58
N ASP A 619 14.60 -17.46 4.04
CA ASP A 619 14.50 -16.56 2.88
C ASP A 619 14.64 -17.27 1.53
N ALA A 620 14.74 -18.60 1.51
CA ALA A 620 14.93 -19.39 0.28
C ALA A 620 13.85 -19.10 -0.78
N LEU A 621 12.61 -18.84 -0.36
CA LEU A 621 11.50 -18.45 -1.25
C LEU A 621 11.79 -17.09 -1.91
N ASN A 622 12.09 -16.07 -1.09
CA ASN A 622 12.36 -14.72 -1.57
C ASN A 622 13.65 -14.64 -2.41
N LEU A 623 14.66 -15.45 -2.08
CA LEU A 623 15.87 -15.62 -2.90
C LEU A 623 15.52 -16.12 -4.32
N TYR A 624 14.78 -17.22 -4.44
CA TYR A 624 14.44 -17.78 -5.76
C TYR A 624 13.46 -16.89 -6.54
N LYS A 625 12.50 -16.22 -5.86
CA LYS A 625 11.66 -15.17 -6.46
C LYS A 625 12.51 -14.02 -7.01
N LYS A 626 13.50 -13.52 -6.26
CA LYS A 626 14.42 -12.47 -6.74
C LYS A 626 15.25 -12.95 -7.93
N CYS A 627 15.79 -14.17 -7.91
CA CYS A 627 16.55 -14.71 -9.05
C CYS A 627 15.68 -14.85 -10.32
N ALA A 628 14.45 -15.35 -10.19
CA ALA A 628 13.48 -15.39 -11.29
C ALA A 628 13.18 -13.99 -11.84
N ALA A 629 12.88 -13.03 -10.97
CA ALA A 629 12.60 -11.65 -11.36
C ALA A 629 13.83 -10.93 -11.97
N ARG A 630 15.06 -11.22 -11.51
CA ARG A 630 16.30 -10.75 -12.13
C ARG A 630 16.47 -11.32 -13.55
N CYS A 631 16.21 -12.61 -13.75
CA CYS A 631 16.20 -13.22 -15.08
C CYS A 631 15.15 -12.56 -16.00
N LEU A 632 13.94 -12.32 -15.50
CA LEU A 632 12.87 -11.63 -16.23
C LEU A 632 13.29 -10.20 -16.64
N VAL A 633 13.82 -9.40 -15.72
CA VAL A 633 14.31 -8.04 -16.00
C VAL A 633 15.47 -8.06 -16.99
N LEU A 634 16.48 -8.91 -16.78
CA LEU A 634 17.65 -9.05 -17.67
C LEU A 634 17.24 -9.46 -19.11
N SER A 635 16.22 -10.33 -19.25
CA SER A 635 15.65 -10.70 -20.55
C SER A 635 14.85 -9.57 -21.24
N ASN A 636 14.56 -8.48 -20.51
CA ASN A 636 13.50 -7.51 -20.78
C ASN A 636 12.15 -8.20 -21.04
N TYR A 637 11.46 -8.59 -19.97
CA TYR A 637 10.20 -9.34 -20.03
C TYR A 637 9.09 -8.68 -20.86
N THR A 638 9.10 -7.35 -21.06
CA THR A 638 8.11 -6.63 -21.89
C THR A 638 8.25 -6.91 -23.40
N LYS A 639 9.40 -7.46 -23.85
CA LYS A 639 9.65 -7.84 -25.25
C LYS A 639 9.30 -9.32 -25.48
N PRO A 640 8.58 -9.68 -26.56
CA PRO A 640 8.30 -11.07 -26.95
C PRO A 640 9.51 -12.01 -26.88
N GLY A 641 9.27 -13.26 -26.46
CA GLY A 641 10.28 -14.31 -26.43
C GLY A 641 9.81 -15.57 -25.70
N ARG A 642 10.27 -16.75 -26.16
CA ARG A 642 9.93 -18.06 -25.58
C ARG A 642 10.18 -18.09 -24.06
N TYR A 643 9.31 -18.77 -23.31
CA TYR A 643 9.32 -18.92 -21.85
C TYR A 643 9.02 -17.67 -21.01
N LYS A 644 8.83 -16.48 -21.61
CA LYS A 644 8.52 -15.27 -20.82
C LYS A 644 7.11 -15.26 -20.26
N VAL A 645 6.12 -15.67 -21.05
CA VAL A 645 4.71 -15.72 -20.59
C VAL A 645 4.56 -16.77 -19.51
N GLU A 646 5.17 -17.94 -19.73
CA GLU A 646 5.15 -19.09 -18.84
C GLU A 646 5.84 -18.76 -17.50
N ALA A 647 7.05 -18.19 -17.53
CA ALA A 647 7.76 -17.77 -16.33
C ALA A 647 7.01 -16.66 -15.56
N LEU A 648 6.41 -15.68 -16.25
CA LEU A 648 5.58 -14.65 -15.60
C LEU A 648 4.31 -15.23 -14.94
N MET A 649 3.59 -16.13 -15.61
CA MET A 649 2.38 -16.75 -15.06
C MET A 649 2.70 -17.67 -13.87
N LEU A 650 3.84 -18.38 -13.90
CA LEU A 650 4.34 -19.11 -12.74
C LEU A 650 4.83 -18.18 -11.63
N TYR A 651 5.33 -16.99 -11.95
CA TYR A 651 5.77 -16.00 -10.95
C TYR A 651 4.55 -15.43 -10.20
N SER A 652 3.51 -15.02 -10.92
CA SER A 652 2.21 -14.67 -10.32
C SER A 652 1.62 -15.83 -9.49
N SER A 653 1.81 -17.08 -9.92
CA SER A 653 1.41 -18.26 -9.14
C SER A 653 2.21 -18.41 -7.84
N ALA A 654 3.50 -18.04 -7.83
CA ALA A 654 4.35 -18.08 -6.65
C ALA A 654 4.00 -16.96 -5.65
N GLU A 655 3.63 -15.76 -6.14
CA GLU A 655 3.08 -14.69 -5.28
C GLU A 655 1.78 -15.16 -4.59
N LEU A 656 0.83 -15.70 -5.36
CA LEU A 656 -0.46 -16.23 -4.85
C LEU A 656 -0.35 -17.45 -3.91
N LEU A 657 0.83 -18.07 -3.80
CA LEU A 657 1.14 -19.14 -2.85
C LEU A 657 2.10 -18.69 -1.73
N THR A 658 2.64 -17.48 -1.80
CA THR A 658 3.45 -16.87 -0.72
C THR A 658 2.53 -16.31 0.35
N ASP A 659 1.54 -15.52 -0.07
CA ASP A 659 0.68 -14.71 0.80
C ASP A 659 -0.70 -15.35 1.00
N GLY A 660 -1.35 -15.04 2.13
CA GLY A 660 -2.73 -15.41 2.42
C GLY A 660 -3.77 -14.37 2.01
N ASP A 661 -3.37 -13.12 1.79
CA ASP A 661 -4.28 -12.02 1.51
C ASP A 661 -4.26 -11.59 0.01
N PRO A 662 -5.26 -10.84 -0.47
CA PRO A 662 -5.31 -10.36 -1.86
C PRO A 662 -4.33 -9.20 -2.11
N HIS A 663 -3.40 -9.36 -3.05
CA HIS A 663 -2.42 -8.31 -3.37
C HIS A 663 -2.57 -7.79 -4.81
N TYR A 664 -2.96 -6.52 -4.97
CA TYR A 664 -3.16 -5.82 -6.25
C TYR A 664 -1.99 -5.95 -7.24
N SER A 665 -0.77 -6.08 -6.72
CA SER A 665 0.45 -6.23 -7.53
C SER A 665 0.43 -7.46 -8.43
N VAL A 666 -0.24 -8.54 -8.03
CA VAL A 666 -0.45 -9.74 -8.86
C VAL A 666 -1.31 -9.40 -10.08
N CYS A 667 -2.36 -8.60 -9.92
CA CYS A 667 -3.19 -8.15 -11.04
C CYS A 667 -2.40 -7.28 -12.02
N TYR A 668 -1.47 -6.46 -11.55
CA TYR A 668 -0.57 -5.68 -12.43
C TYR A 668 0.39 -6.57 -13.24
N ILE A 669 0.98 -7.59 -12.60
CA ILE A 669 1.84 -8.56 -13.31
C ILE A 669 1.01 -9.36 -14.33
N LEU A 670 -0.20 -9.81 -13.97
CA LEU A 670 -1.10 -10.53 -14.88
C LEU A 670 -1.56 -9.65 -16.05
N GLY A 671 -1.82 -8.36 -15.82
CA GLY A 671 -2.13 -7.39 -16.87
C GLY A 671 -0.99 -7.25 -17.88
N ILE A 672 0.25 -7.07 -17.41
CA ILE A 672 1.44 -7.00 -18.28
C ILE A 672 1.64 -8.32 -19.04
N THR A 673 1.50 -9.46 -18.34
CA THR A 673 1.66 -10.80 -18.90
C THR A 673 0.61 -11.11 -19.96
N THR A 674 -0.64 -10.69 -19.75
CA THR A 674 -1.74 -10.77 -20.72
C THR A 674 -1.42 -9.95 -21.97
N LYS A 675 -0.92 -8.72 -21.84
CA LYS A 675 -0.53 -7.91 -23.02
C LYS A 675 0.69 -8.49 -23.75
N LEU A 676 1.63 -9.12 -23.03
CA LEU A 676 2.75 -9.85 -23.64
C LEU A 676 2.26 -11.09 -24.41
N ALA A 677 1.39 -11.91 -23.82
CA ALA A 677 0.80 -13.09 -24.43
C ALA A 677 -0.05 -12.72 -25.66
N MET A 678 -0.84 -11.64 -25.58
CA MET A 678 -1.54 -11.05 -26.73
C MET A 678 -0.55 -10.67 -27.84
N ARG A 679 0.52 -9.93 -27.52
CA ARG A 679 1.59 -9.52 -28.45
C ARG A 679 2.36 -10.71 -29.06
N MET A 680 2.42 -11.84 -28.36
CA MET A 680 2.99 -13.10 -28.83
C MET A 680 1.99 -13.99 -29.58
N GLY A 681 0.73 -13.57 -29.73
CA GLY A 681 -0.30 -14.28 -30.49
C GLY A 681 -0.99 -15.43 -29.75
N TYR A 682 -0.87 -15.55 -28.43
CA TYR A 682 -1.51 -16.64 -27.65
C TYR A 682 -3.05 -16.53 -27.63
N HIS A 683 -3.54 -15.31 -27.85
CA HIS A 683 -4.96 -14.98 -28.02
C HIS A 683 -5.55 -15.36 -29.38
N ARG A 684 -4.76 -15.96 -30.27
CA ARG A 684 -5.22 -16.46 -31.58
C ARG A 684 -4.93 -17.94 -31.70
N ASP A 685 -5.88 -18.70 -32.23
CA ASP A 685 -5.70 -20.14 -32.35
C ASP A 685 -4.64 -20.48 -33.40
N SER A 686 -3.71 -21.36 -33.03
CA SER A 686 -2.56 -21.70 -33.87
C SER A 686 -2.95 -22.47 -35.14
N LYS A 687 -4.16 -23.05 -35.23
CA LYS A 687 -4.70 -23.63 -36.48
C LYS A 687 -4.77 -22.63 -37.64
N HIS A 688 -4.78 -21.33 -37.36
CA HIS A 688 -4.78 -20.27 -38.37
C HIS A 688 -3.37 -19.91 -38.89
N PHE A 689 -2.30 -20.46 -38.30
CA PHE A 689 -0.91 -20.07 -38.55
C PHE A 689 -0.02 -21.28 -38.85
N PRO A 690 0.09 -21.73 -40.13
CA PRO A 690 0.79 -22.98 -40.52
C PRO A 690 2.32 -22.94 -40.37
N LYS A 691 2.86 -22.01 -39.58
CA LYS A 691 4.27 -21.94 -39.14
C LYS A 691 4.44 -22.26 -37.64
N ILE A 692 3.35 -22.38 -36.90
CA ILE A 692 3.32 -22.83 -35.50
C ILE A 692 3.06 -24.35 -35.55
N SER A 693 3.84 -25.15 -34.81
CA SER A 693 3.64 -26.61 -34.78
C SER A 693 2.40 -26.99 -33.97
N ALA A 694 1.89 -28.20 -34.19
CA ALA A 694 0.80 -28.78 -33.40
C ALA A 694 1.10 -28.72 -31.89
N PHE A 695 2.33 -29.09 -31.52
CA PHE A 695 2.88 -28.97 -30.18
C PHE A 695 2.78 -27.55 -29.61
N GLU A 696 3.37 -26.55 -30.30
CA GLU A 696 3.39 -25.17 -29.81
C GLU A 696 1.96 -24.59 -29.71
N GLY A 697 1.06 -25.01 -30.61
CA GLY A 697 -0.36 -24.66 -30.57
C GLY A 697 -1.09 -25.14 -29.31
N GLU A 698 -0.90 -26.40 -28.90
CA GLU A 698 -1.51 -26.94 -27.68
C GLU A 698 -0.95 -26.27 -26.42
N ILE A 699 0.37 -26.03 -26.34
CA ILE A 699 0.95 -25.30 -25.20
C ILE A 699 0.42 -23.86 -25.13
N ARG A 700 0.28 -23.17 -26.26
CA ARG A 700 -0.36 -21.85 -26.34
C ARG A 700 -1.82 -21.86 -25.85
N ARG A 701 -2.62 -22.87 -26.23
CA ARG A 701 -4.00 -23.05 -25.74
C ARG A 701 -4.04 -23.26 -24.22
N ARG A 702 -3.18 -24.12 -23.68
CA ARG A 702 -3.05 -24.38 -22.23
C ARG A 702 -2.71 -23.10 -21.45
N VAL A 703 -1.70 -22.35 -21.91
CA VAL A 703 -1.30 -21.06 -21.32
C VAL A 703 -2.41 -20.01 -21.42
N TRP A 704 -3.03 -19.85 -22.58
CA TRP A 704 -4.10 -18.85 -22.77
C TRP A 704 -5.35 -19.16 -21.93
N SER A 705 -5.74 -20.44 -21.84
CA SER A 705 -6.84 -20.87 -20.96
C SER A 705 -6.54 -20.54 -19.49
N PHE A 706 -5.30 -20.78 -19.03
CA PHE A 706 -4.90 -20.45 -17.66
C PHE A 706 -4.88 -18.93 -17.40
N ILE A 707 -4.41 -18.11 -18.36
CA ILE A 707 -4.47 -16.65 -18.29
C ILE A 707 -5.90 -16.16 -18.07
N CYS A 708 -6.85 -16.58 -18.93
CA CYS A 708 -8.24 -16.14 -18.86
C CYS A 708 -8.92 -16.52 -17.53
N GLN A 709 -8.62 -17.73 -17.03
CA GLN A 709 -9.13 -18.20 -15.74
C GLN A 709 -8.55 -17.41 -14.56
N LEU A 710 -7.26 -17.06 -14.59
CA LEU A 710 -6.61 -16.38 -13.47
C LEU A 710 -6.98 -14.89 -13.42
N ASP A 711 -6.97 -14.19 -14.56
CA ASP A 711 -7.43 -12.78 -14.70
C ASP A 711 -8.87 -12.59 -14.18
N SER A 712 -9.76 -13.53 -14.50
CA SER A 712 -11.15 -13.52 -14.02
C SER A 712 -11.28 -13.76 -12.51
N LEU A 713 -10.35 -14.51 -11.90
CA LEU A 713 -10.35 -14.81 -10.46
C LEU A 713 -9.70 -13.69 -9.64
N THR A 714 -8.51 -13.22 -10.03
CA THR A 714 -7.77 -12.21 -9.25
C THR A 714 -8.43 -10.83 -9.34
N SER A 715 -8.93 -10.43 -10.51
CA SER A 715 -9.61 -9.12 -10.64
C SER A 715 -10.86 -9.08 -9.77
N ASN A 716 -11.66 -10.15 -9.76
CA ASN A 716 -12.83 -10.26 -8.87
C ASN A 716 -12.44 -10.29 -7.37
N GLN A 717 -11.32 -10.90 -7.00
CA GLN A 717 -10.82 -10.92 -5.62
C GLN A 717 -10.46 -9.52 -5.11
N VAL A 718 -10.04 -8.60 -5.99
CA VAL A 718 -9.68 -7.21 -5.64
C VAL A 718 -10.73 -6.17 -6.06
N GLY A 719 -11.96 -6.59 -6.40
CA GLY A 719 -13.06 -5.69 -6.77
C GLY A 719 -12.88 -4.95 -8.11
N LEU A 720 -12.16 -5.54 -9.07
CA LEU A 720 -11.90 -4.96 -10.38
C LEU A 720 -12.50 -5.79 -11.53
N PRO A 721 -12.90 -5.15 -12.65
CA PRO A 721 -13.23 -5.84 -13.90
C PRO A 721 -12.04 -6.63 -14.46
N LYS A 722 -12.32 -7.75 -15.15
CA LYS A 722 -11.29 -8.59 -15.79
C LYS A 722 -10.69 -7.95 -17.06
N THR A 723 -9.40 -8.18 -17.29
CA THR A 723 -8.64 -7.60 -18.42
C THR A 723 -9.03 -8.22 -19.77
N VAL A 724 -9.32 -9.51 -19.80
CA VAL A 724 -9.62 -10.28 -21.01
C VAL A 724 -11.12 -10.28 -21.29
N GLN A 725 -11.48 -9.91 -22.52
CA GLN A 725 -12.86 -9.82 -22.97
C GLN A 725 -13.13 -10.80 -24.12
N HIS A 726 -14.29 -11.44 -24.14
CA HIS A 726 -14.57 -12.61 -25.00
C HIS A 726 -14.40 -12.34 -26.51
N TRP A 727 -14.61 -11.11 -26.97
CA TRP A 727 -14.41 -10.71 -28.37
C TRP A 727 -12.93 -10.57 -28.79
N GLN A 728 -12.00 -10.61 -27.84
CA GLN A 728 -10.58 -10.34 -28.09
C GLN A 728 -9.80 -11.54 -28.60
N PHE A 729 -10.30 -12.77 -28.43
CA PHE A 729 -9.57 -14.01 -28.72
C PHE A 729 -10.41 -15.05 -29.47
N ASP A 730 -9.73 -15.95 -30.19
CA ASP A 730 -10.34 -17.08 -30.92
C ASP A 730 -9.71 -18.45 -30.60
N THR A 731 -8.74 -18.47 -29.67
CA THR A 731 -8.06 -19.67 -29.16
C THR A 731 -9.03 -20.75 -28.66
N GLU A 732 -8.86 -21.97 -29.14
CA GLU A 732 -9.69 -23.12 -28.74
C GLU A 732 -9.35 -23.63 -27.33
N VAL A 733 -10.21 -24.48 -26.78
CA VAL A 733 -9.92 -25.21 -25.54
C VAL A 733 -8.73 -26.17 -25.73
N PRO A 734 -7.89 -26.40 -24.70
CA PRO A 734 -6.87 -27.44 -24.71
C PRO A 734 -7.46 -28.82 -25.01
N HIS A 735 -6.66 -29.72 -25.58
CA HIS A 735 -7.08 -31.10 -25.78
C HIS A 735 -6.94 -31.92 -24.48
N ASN A 736 -7.84 -32.91 -24.28
CA ASN A 736 -7.77 -33.82 -23.15
C ASN A 736 -6.66 -34.86 -23.37
N LEU A 737 -5.40 -34.45 -23.20
CA LEU A 737 -4.20 -35.24 -23.48
C LEU A 737 -3.26 -35.23 -22.27
N LEU A 738 -2.51 -36.31 -22.10
CA LEU A 738 -1.34 -36.37 -21.24
C LEU A 738 -0.15 -35.69 -21.94
N ASP A 739 0.90 -35.35 -21.18
CA ASP A 739 2.15 -34.86 -21.76
C ASP A 739 2.93 -35.99 -22.45
N GLU A 740 2.64 -37.25 -22.11
CA GLU A 740 3.19 -38.43 -22.78
C GLU A 740 2.54 -38.73 -24.15
N ASP A 741 1.48 -38.01 -24.55
CA ASP A 741 0.73 -38.26 -25.79
C ASP A 741 1.31 -37.54 -27.03
N PHE A 742 2.13 -36.50 -26.85
CA PHE A 742 2.64 -35.64 -27.92
C PHE A 742 3.98 -34.98 -27.54
N ASP A 743 4.75 -34.51 -28.52
CA ASP A 743 6.06 -33.91 -28.30
C ASP A 743 6.43 -32.87 -29.37
N GLU A 744 7.65 -32.31 -29.31
CA GLU A 744 8.11 -31.24 -30.19
C GLU A 744 8.17 -31.63 -31.68
N ASP A 745 8.32 -32.92 -31.96
CA ASP A 745 8.45 -33.49 -33.31
C ASP A 745 7.09 -33.98 -33.88
N SER A 746 6.03 -33.92 -33.08
CA SER A 746 4.67 -34.36 -33.44
C SER A 746 4.03 -33.44 -34.51
N PRO A 747 3.66 -33.95 -35.70
CA PRO A 747 3.18 -33.12 -36.82
C PRO A 747 1.74 -32.63 -36.65
N GLU A 748 0.89 -33.45 -36.02
CA GLU A 748 -0.51 -33.18 -35.69
C GLU A 748 -0.77 -33.66 -34.25
N LEU A 749 -1.80 -33.13 -33.58
CA LEU A 749 -2.17 -33.60 -32.24
C LEU A 749 -2.95 -34.92 -32.34
N PRO A 750 -2.75 -35.88 -31.42
CA PRO A 750 -3.64 -37.03 -31.29
C PRO A 750 -5.06 -36.57 -30.87
N PRO A 751 -6.10 -37.37 -31.17
CA PRO A 751 -7.47 -37.03 -30.79
C PRO A 751 -7.63 -36.96 -29.26
N SER A 752 -8.30 -35.92 -28.80
CA SER A 752 -8.62 -35.68 -27.38
C SER A 752 -9.26 -36.91 -26.72
N ARG A 753 -8.73 -37.35 -25.57
CA ARG A 753 -9.27 -38.49 -24.80
C ARG A 753 -10.70 -38.22 -24.31
N SER A 754 -11.45 -39.28 -24.03
CA SER A 754 -12.83 -39.17 -23.51
C SER A 754 -12.87 -38.42 -22.18
N GLU A 755 -13.88 -37.57 -21.96
CA GLU A 755 -14.06 -36.86 -20.68
C GLU A 755 -14.39 -37.80 -19.50
N ASN A 756 -14.74 -39.07 -19.77
CA ASN A 756 -14.83 -40.11 -18.75
C ASN A 756 -13.45 -40.56 -18.22
N GLU A 757 -12.36 -40.22 -18.91
CA GLU A 757 -10.99 -40.51 -18.54
C GLU A 757 -10.31 -39.26 -17.96
N TYR A 758 -9.81 -39.36 -16.73
CA TYR A 758 -9.19 -38.23 -16.04
C TYR A 758 -7.76 -37.97 -16.53
N THR A 759 -7.53 -36.75 -17.02
CA THR A 759 -6.19 -36.18 -17.22
C THR A 759 -6.04 -34.87 -16.44
N PRO A 760 -4.81 -34.34 -16.26
CA PRO A 760 -4.61 -32.98 -15.76
C PRO A 760 -5.26 -31.89 -16.64
N ALA A 761 -5.32 -32.10 -17.95
CA ALA A 761 -5.94 -31.16 -18.89
C ALA A 761 -7.47 -31.11 -18.73
N LEU A 762 -8.12 -32.25 -18.44
CA LEU A 762 -9.59 -32.32 -18.26
C LEU A 762 -10.10 -31.35 -17.19
N TYR A 763 -9.39 -31.23 -16.07
CA TYR A 763 -9.73 -30.28 -15.01
C TYR A 763 -9.69 -28.83 -15.51
N THR A 764 -8.64 -28.45 -16.24
CA THR A 764 -8.50 -27.11 -16.84
C THR A 764 -9.60 -26.81 -17.86
N ILE A 765 -10.00 -27.80 -18.67
CA ILE A 765 -11.08 -27.71 -19.65
C ILE A 765 -12.44 -27.53 -18.95
N CYS A 766 -12.77 -28.39 -17.98
CA CYS A 766 -14.03 -28.33 -17.24
C CYS A 766 -14.15 -27.04 -16.41
N LYS A 767 -13.06 -26.63 -15.73
CA LYS A 767 -13.01 -25.34 -15.03
C LYS A 767 -13.15 -24.18 -16.02
N GLY A 768 -12.54 -24.26 -17.21
CA GLY A 768 -12.69 -23.25 -18.27
C GLY A 768 -14.14 -23.01 -18.68
N ARG A 769 -14.99 -24.05 -18.73
CA ARG A 769 -16.44 -23.92 -19.03
C ARG A 769 -17.15 -23.07 -17.96
N LEU A 770 -16.96 -23.38 -16.68
CA LEU A 770 -17.51 -22.60 -15.57
C LEU A 770 -16.96 -21.17 -15.55
N MET A 771 -15.65 -21.02 -15.72
CA MET A 771 -14.96 -19.73 -15.68
C MET A 771 -15.37 -18.80 -16.83
N SER A 772 -15.81 -19.33 -17.96
CA SER A 772 -16.39 -18.53 -19.05
C SER A 772 -17.70 -17.85 -18.61
N VAL A 773 -18.63 -18.61 -17.99
CA VAL A 773 -19.89 -18.04 -17.47
C VAL A 773 -19.64 -17.15 -16.25
N PHE A 774 -18.66 -17.49 -15.40
CA PHE A 774 -18.23 -16.60 -14.32
C PHE A 774 -17.60 -15.29 -14.84
N GLY A 775 -16.96 -15.32 -16.01
CA GLY A 775 -16.49 -14.13 -16.72
C GLY A 775 -17.63 -13.17 -17.05
N ASP A 776 -18.69 -13.66 -17.72
CA ASP A 776 -19.91 -12.88 -18.01
C ASP A 776 -20.57 -12.36 -16.71
N ILE A 777 -20.65 -13.20 -15.67
CA ILE A 777 -21.20 -12.83 -14.35
C ILE A 777 -20.37 -11.73 -13.69
N SER A 778 -19.04 -11.78 -13.81
CA SER A 778 -18.12 -10.77 -13.26
C SER A 778 -18.22 -9.45 -14.03
N ASP A 779 -18.30 -9.47 -15.37
CA ASP A 779 -18.56 -8.26 -16.16
C ASP A 779 -19.93 -7.64 -15.79
N LEU A 780 -20.97 -8.46 -15.58
CA LEU A 780 -22.29 -8.00 -15.12
C LEU A 780 -22.25 -7.41 -13.70
N ALA A 781 -21.45 -7.99 -12.82
CA ALA A 781 -21.34 -7.59 -11.41
C ALA A 781 -20.67 -6.23 -11.21
N HIS A 782 -19.72 -5.87 -12.08
CA HIS A 782 -19.06 -4.55 -12.10
C HIS A 782 -19.68 -3.60 -13.15
N SER A 783 -20.82 -3.96 -13.76
CA SER A 783 -21.48 -3.10 -14.74
C SER A 783 -22.13 -1.88 -14.08
N ARG A 784 -21.96 -0.71 -14.70
CA ARG A 784 -22.66 0.53 -14.32
C ARG A 784 -24.09 0.60 -14.87
N GLU A 785 -24.48 -0.32 -15.74
CA GLU A 785 -25.82 -0.35 -16.33
C GLU A 785 -26.72 -1.35 -15.57
N SER A 786 -27.95 -0.92 -15.29
CA SER A 786 -28.95 -1.71 -14.56
C SER A 786 -29.45 -2.89 -15.40
N ALA A 787 -28.74 -4.02 -15.33
CA ALA A 787 -29.13 -5.26 -16.00
C ALA A 787 -30.51 -5.77 -15.52
N SER A 788 -31.36 -6.18 -16.46
CA SER A 788 -32.67 -6.75 -16.14
C SER A 788 -32.54 -8.02 -15.29
N TYR A 789 -33.52 -8.27 -14.42
CA TYR A 789 -33.53 -9.47 -13.58
C TYR A 789 -33.53 -10.76 -14.41
N ASP A 790 -34.15 -10.73 -15.58
CA ASP A 790 -34.29 -11.90 -16.43
C ASP A 790 -32.94 -12.28 -17.07
N LYS A 791 -32.01 -11.31 -17.26
CA LYS A 791 -30.62 -11.55 -17.64
C LYS A 791 -29.79 -12.19 -16.52
N VAL A 792 -30.11 -11.88 -15.26
CA VAL A 792 -29.51 -12.55 -14.09
C VAL A 792 -29.94 -14.03 -14.04
N LEU A 793 -31.23 -14.31 -14.29
CA LEU A 793 -31.73 -15.69 -14.35
C LEU A 793 -31.19 -16.46 -15.57
N GLU A 794 -30.97 -15.81 -16.72
CA GLU A 794 -30.29 -16.40 -17.88
C GLU A 794 -28.87 -16.87 -17.54
N LEU A 795 -28.12 -16.07 -16.80
CA LEU A 795 -26.74 -16.39 -16.40
C LEU A 795 -26.66 -17.49 -15.35
N ASP A 796 -27.57 -17.51 -14.36
CA ASP A 796 -27.67 -18.62 -13.39
C ASP A 796 -28.01 -19.94 -14.10
N LYS A 797 -28.93 -19.90 -15.08
CA LYS A 797 -29.26 -21.07 -15.92
C LYS A 797 -28.07 -21.53 -16.76
N ARG A 798 -27.33 -20.64 -17.41
CA ARG A 798 -26.11 -20.97 -18.18
C ARG A 798 -25.01 -21.56 -17.30
N LEU A 799 -24.89 -21.09 -16.06
CA LEU A 799 -23.94 -21.58 -15.07
C LEU A 799 -24.31 -22.99 -14.58
N GLU A 800 -25.60 -23.25 -14.32
CA GLU A 800 -26.12 -24.56 -13.96
C GLU A 800 -25.95 -25.57 -15.11
N GLU A 801 -26.24 -25.16 -16.35
CA GLU A 801 -25.98 -25.96 -17.56
C GLU A 801 -24.49 -26.30 -17.69
N ALA A 802 -23.59 -25.34 -17.48
CA ALA A 802 -22.15 -25.58 -17.50
C ALA A 802 -21.71 -26.55 -16.40
N PHE A 803 -22.23 -26.42 -15.17
CA PHE A 803 -21.94 -27.32 -14.04
C PHE A 803 -22.46 -28.75 -14.27
N ALA A 804 -23.63 -28.89 -14.87
CA ALA A 804 -24.18 -30.19 -15.26
C ALA A 804 -23.29 -30.96 -16.27
N THR A 805 -22.47 -30.26 -17.07
CA THR A 805 -21.50 -30.91 -17.99
C THR A 805 -20.29 -31.54 -17.32
N ILE A 806 -20.07 -31.35 -16.01
CA ILE A 806 -18.90 -31.92 -15.32
C ILE A 806 -18.92 -33.46 -15.42
N PRO A 807 -17.83 -34.10 -15.89
CA PRO A 807 -17.82 -35.54 -16.15
C PRO A 807 -17.59 -36.38 -14.88
N PRO A 808 -17.93 -37.69 -14.88
CA PRO A 808 -17.92 -38.56 -13.69
C PRO A 808 -16.62 -38.62 -12.85
N PRO A 809 -15.40 -38.43 -13.38
CA PRO A 809 -14.19 -38.36 -12.55
C PRO A 809 -14.10 -37.08 -11.70
N LEU A 810 -14.65 -35.96 -12.21
CA LEU A 810 -14.56 -34.61 -11.64
C LEU A 810 -15.81 -34.14 -10.89
N ARG A 811 -16.88 -34.94 -10.87
CA ARG A 811 -18.04 -34.69 -9.99
C ARG A 811 -17.64 -34.82 -8.53
N ILE A 812 -18.25 -34.00 -7.68
CA ILE A 812 -18.08 -34.07 -6.23
C ILE A 812 -18.53 -35.42 -5.68
N ARG A 813 -17.81 -35.89 -4.65
CA ARG A 813 -18.07 -37.12 -3.89
C ARG A 813 -17.74 -36.82 -2.43
N THR A 814 -18.24 -37.63 -1.51
CA THR A 814 -17.80 -37.56 -0.10
C THR A 814 -16.38 -38.12 0.07
N PHE A 815 -15.73 -37.79 1.19
CA PHE A 815 -14.43 -38.36 1.56
C PHE A 815 -14.48 -39.88 1.79
N GLY A 816 -15.63 -40.42 2.26
CA GLY A 816 -15.86 -41.85 2.37
C GLY A 816 -15.99 -42.58 1.03
N GLU A 817 -16.44 -41.89 -0.03
CA GLU A 817 -16.45 -42.40 -1.41
C GLU A 817 -15.12 -42.18 -2.16
N SER A 818 -14.20 -41.41 -1.57
CA SER A 818 -12.96 -40.95 -2.22
C SER A 818 -11.68 -41.60 -1.65
N ILE A 819 -11.80 -42.62 -0.80
CA ILE A 819 -10.69 -43.28 -0.06
C ILE A 819 -9.53 -43.74 -0.98
N THR A 820 -9.81 -44.06 -2.24
CA THR A 820 -8.80 -44.48 -3.24
C THR A 820 -8.43 -43.40 -4.27
N ASP A 821 -9.08 -42.23 -4.24
CA ASP A 821 -8.78 -41.12 -5.14
C ASP A 821 -7.61 -40.28 -4.59
N SER A 822 -6.83 -39.63 -5.45
CA SER A 822 -5.74 -38.76 -4.98
C SER A 822 -6.29 -37.50 -4.31
N ALA A 823 -5.63 -37.02 -3.25
CA ALA A 823 -5.99 -35.77 -2.58
C ALA A 823 -6.04 -34.57 -3.56
N GLU A 824 -5.16 -34.55 -4.57
CA GLU A 824 -5.21 -33.66 -5.74
C GLU A 824 -6.56 -33.70 -6.49
N LEU A 825 -7.05 -34.90 -6.83
CA LEU A 825 -8.31 -35.10 -7.54
C LEU A 825 -9.51 -34.70 -6.67
N ILE A 826 -9.49 -35.05 -5.39
CA ILE A 826 -10.51 -34.64 -4.41
C ILE A 826 -10.58 -33.11 -4.34
N MET A 827 -9.44 -32.44 -4.13
CA MET A 827 -9.35 -30.98 -4.06
C MET A 827 -9.80 -30.29 -5.36
N ARG A 828 -9.52 -30.89 -6.52
CA ARG A 828 -10.02 -30.40 -7.83
C ARG A 828 -11.55 -30.47 -7.94
N ARG A 829 -12.20 -31.53 -7.44
CA ARG A 829 -13.67 -31.61 -7.37
C ARG A 829 -14.26 -30.50 -6.49
N HIS A 830 -13.72 -30.32 -5.28
CA HIS A 830 -14.13 -29.23 -4.39
C HIS A 830 -13.93 -27.85 -5.04
N THR A 831 -12.83 -27.65 -5.78
CA THR A 831 -12.56 -26.38 -6.47
C THR A 831 -13.60 -26.06 -7.55
N LEU A 832 -14.13 -27.05 -8.27
CA LEU A 832 -15.23 -26.83 -9.23
C LEU A 832 -16.54 -26.43 -8.51
N VAL A 833 -16.82 -27.04 -7.36
CA VAL A 833 -17.98 -26.69 -6.51
C VAL A 833 -17.85 -25.29 -5.90
N PHE A 834 -16.64 -24.88 -5.48
CA PHE A 834 -16.39 -23.52 -5.01
C PHE A 834 -16.59 -22.48 -6.11
N VAL A 835 -16.06 -22.71 -7.33
CA VAL A 835 -16.26 -21.79 -8.47
C VAL A 835 -17.74 -21.65 -8.83
N TRP A 836 -18.51 -22.74 -8.85
CA TRP A 836 -19.95 -22.70 -9.11
C TRP A 836 -20.69 -21.90 -8.03
N ASN A 837 -20.53 -22.23 -6.74
CA ASN A 837 -21.20 -21.48 -5.67
C ASN A 837 -20.76 -20.00 -5.62
N LYS A 838 -19.47 -19.70 -5.79
CA LYS A 838 -18.94 -18.32 -5.87
C LYS A 838 -19.66 -17.53 -6.95
N ALA A 839 -19.78 -18.10 -8.14
CA ALA A 839 -20.46 -17.46 -9.26
C ALA A 839 -21.93 -17.12 -8.93
N ARG A 840 -22.65 -18.01 -8.25
CA ARG A 840 -24.03 -17.76 -7.78
C ARG A 840 -24.10 -16.68 -6.71
N VAL A 841 -23.18 -16.68 -5.74
CA VAL A 841 -23.10 -15.62 -4.71
C VAL A 841 -22.85 -14.25 -5.36
N VAL A 842 -21.85 -14.15 -6.24
CA VAL A 842 -21.51 -12.91 -6.96
C VAL A 842 -22.68 -12.40 -7.81
N LEU A 843 -23.39 -13.30 -8.49
CA LEU A 843 -24.53 -12.99 -9.35
C LEU A 843 -25.76 -12.50 -8.56
N HIS A 844 -26.09 -13.15 -7.44
CA HIS A 844 -27.36 -12.95 -6.74
C HIS A 844 -27.32 -12.04 -5.51
N ARG A 845 -26.15 -11.78 -4.90
CA ARG A 845 -26.01 -10.98 -3.66
C ARG A 845 -26.72 -9.62 -3.68
N LYS A 846 -26.77 -8.95 -4.84
CA LYS A 846 -27.39 -7.61 -5.00
C LYS A 846 -28.92 -7.62 -4.85
N TYR A 847 -29.54 -8.80 -4.75
CA TYR A 847 -30.95 -8.97 -4.48
C TYR A 847 -31.26 -9.31 -3.00
N LEU A 848 -30.23 -9.35 -2.14
CA LEU A 848 -30.38 -9.36 -0.67
C LEU A 848 -30.68 -7.95 -0.12
N THR A 849 -30.13 -6.90 -0.75
CA THR A 849 -30.32 -5.48 -0.41
C THR A 849 -31.63 -4.91 -0.97
N LYS A 850 -32.02 -5.29 -2.20
CA LYS A 850 -33.29 -4.85 -2.82
C LYS A 850 -34.50 -5.39 -2.07
N ASP A 851 -35.57 -4.60 -2.12
CA ASP A 851 -36.85 -4.77 -1.41
C ASP A 851 -37.18 -6.23 -1.03
N ARG A 852 -37.11 -6.52 0.28
CA ARG A 852 -37.39 -7.86 0.82
C ARG A 852 -38.86 -8.26 0.62
N SER A 853 -39.80 -7.31 0.63
CA SER A 853 -41.22 -7.57 0.45
C SER A 853 -41.57 -8.02 -0.98
N ASN A 854 -40.75 -7.65 -1.97
CA ASN A 854 -40.95 -8.03 -3.37
C ASN A 854 -40.68 -9.53 -3.58
N PRO A 855 -41.68 -10.34 -3.99
CA PRO A 855 -41.50 -11.78 -4.18
C PRO A 855 -40.63 -12.15 -5.40
N ARG A 856 -40.46 -11.25 -6.39
CA ARG A 856 -39.65 -11.51 -7.60
C ARG A 856 -38.22 -11.93 -7.27
N TYR A 857 -37.68 -11.37 -6.19
CA TYR A 857 -36.29 -11.54 -5.78
C TYR A 857 -36.05 -12.71 -4.81
N SER A 858 -37.10 -13.40 -4.34
CA SER A 858 -36.99 -14.49 -3.37
C SER A 858 -36.08 -15.64 -3.84
N TYR A 859 -36.11 -15.99 -5.12
CA TYR A 859 -35.19 -16.99 -5.70
C TYR A 859 -33.72 -16.57 -5.55
N SER A 860 -33.39 -15.32 -5.87
CA SER A 860 -32.01 -14.82 -5.75
C SER A 860 -31.53 -14.79 -4.30
N ARG A 861 -32.39 -14.38 -3.36
CA ARG A 861 -32.08 -14.40 -1.92
C ARG A 861 -31.77 -15.81 -1.43
N TRP A 862 -32.65 -16.78 -1.74
CA TRP A 862 -32.46 -18.19 -1.39
C TRP A 862 -31.20 -18.77 -2.05
N THR A 863 -31.00 -18.55 -3.36
CA THR A 863 -29.85 -19.06 -4.12
C THR A 863 -28.53 -18.53 -3.57
N CYS A 864 -28.44 -17.22 -3.27
CA CYS A 864 -27.24 -16.62 -2.69
C CYS A 864 -26.94 -17.21 -1.30
N LEU A 865 -27.93 -17.25 -0.41
CA LEU A 865 -27.78 -17.74 0.96
C LEU A 865 -27.44 -19.23 1.01
N ASN A 866 -28.07 -20.05 0.16
CA ASN A 866 -27.79 -21.48 0.08
C ASN A 866 -26.40 -21.76 -0.50
N SER A 867 -25.97 -20.99 -1.50
CA SER A 867 -24.62 -21.10 -2.08
C SER A 867 -23.53 -20.71 -1.06
N SER A 868 -23.76 -19.65 -0.27
CA SER A 868 -22.87 -19.30 0.85
C SER A 868 -22.80 -20.42 1.91
N LYS A 869 -23.94 -21.02 2.29
CA LYS A 869 -23.93 -22.16 3.23
C LYS A 869 -23.16 -23.35 2.69
N GLU A 870 -23.27 -23.67 1.40
CA GLU A 870 -22.53 -24.78 0.79
C GLU A 870 -21.02 -24.49 0.76
N ILE A 871 -20.59 -23.25 0.48
CA ILE A 871 -19.17 -22.84 0.56
C ILE A 871 -18.61 -23.10 1.96
N LEU A 872 -19.27 -22.64 3.02
CA LEU A 872 -18.77 -22.81 4.39
C LEU A 872 -18.85 -24.27 4.89
N ARG A 873 -19.85 -25.04 4.46
CA ARG A 873 -19.91 -26.48 4.73
C ARG A 873 -18.74 -27.22 4.07
N ARG A 874 -18.40 -26.90 2.82
CA ARG A 874 -17.23 -27.48 2.13
C ARG A 874 -15.89 -26.97 2.67
N GLN A 875 -15.84 -25.75 3.20
CA GLN A 875 -14.70 -25.26 3.99
C GLN A 875 -14.49 -26.16 5.22
N ALA A 876 -15.55 -26.41 6.00
CA ALA A 876 -15.49 -27.25 7.19
C ALA A 876 -15.20 -28.74 6.88
N ASP A 877 -15.75 -29.31 5.80
CA ASP A 877 -15.41 -30.66 5.34
C ASP A 877 -13.90 -30.78 5.07
N ILE A 878 -13.34 -29.86 4.28
CA ILE A 878 -11.91 -29.83 3.95
C ILE A 878 -11.06 -29.55 5.19
N TYR A 879 -11.50 -28.64 6.07
CA TYR A 879 -10.81 -28.28 7.31
C TYR A 879 -10.49 -29.51 8.15
N ASN A 880 -11.46 -30.42 8.33
CA ASN A 880 -11.26 -31.66 9.06
C ASN A 880 -10.23 -32.58 8.38
N GLU A 881 -10.29 -32.68 7.06
CA GLU A 881 -9.42 -33.57 6.28
C GLU A 881 -8.00 -33.02 6.05
N VAL A 882 -7.74 -31.74 6.31
CA VAL A 882 -6.37 -31.18 6.35
C VAL A 882 -5.72 -31.25 7.74
N GLN A 883 -6.44 -31.69 8.78
CA GLN A 883 -5.87 -31.94 10.11
C GLN A 883 -4.93 -33.15 10.12
N PRO A 884 -4.04 -33.30 11.13
CA PRO A 884 -3.19 -34.48 11.27
C PRO A 884 -3.99 -35.79 11.18
N SER A 885 -3.56 -36.68 10.27
CA SER A 885 -4.21 -37.97 9.90
C SER A 885 -5.41 -37.88 8.93
N GLY A 886 -5.82 -36.70 8.47
CA GLY A 886 -6.84 -36.54 7.42
C GLY A 886 -6.30 -36.81 6.00
N GLN A 887 -7.19 -37.15 5.06
CA GLN A 887 -6.86 -37.52 3.67
C GLN A 887 -6.19 -36.38 2.88
N LEU A 888 -6.46 -35.13 3.24
CA LEU A 888 -5.96 -33.94 2.55
C LEU A 888 -4.75 -33.29 3.24
N TYR A 889 -4.21 -33.88 4.31
CA TYR A 889 -3.11 -33.32 5.12
C TYR A 889 -1.94 -32.82 4.25
N GLU A 890 -1.40 -33.66 3.37
CA GLU A 890 -0.29 -33.32 2.44
C GLU A 890 -0.68 -32.31 1.33
N THR A 891 -1.97 -32.00 1.20
CA THR A 891 -2.53 -31.06 0.22
C THR A 891 -3.09 -29.76 0.83
N ARG A 892 -2.92 -29.54 2.14
CA ARG A 892 -3.38 -28.31 2.83
C ARG A 892 -2.93 -27.01 2.15
N TRP A 893 -1.77 -27.05 1.50
CA TRP A 893 -1.18 -25.94 0.75
C TRP A 893 -2.03 -25.44 -0.44
N PHE A 894 -3.01 -26.22 -0.90
CA PHE A 894 -3.87 -25.86 -2.02
C PHE A 894 -4.88 -24.76 -1.64
N ILE A 895 -5.21 -24.61 -0.35
CA ILE A 895 -5.98 -23.47 0.15
C ILE A 895 -5.04 -22.25 0.16
N GLY A 896 -5.39 -21.21 -0.60
CA GLY A 896 -4.69 -19.92 -0.64
C GLY A 896 -5.65 -18.75 -0.59
N SER A 897 -5.15 -17.53 -0.86
CA SER A 897 -5.92 -16.28 -0.70
C SER A 897 -7.23 -16.26 -1.51
N LEU A 898 -7.26 -16.89 -2.68
CA LEU A 898 -8.44 -17.00 -3.54
C LEU A 898 -9.59 -17.73 -2.83
N GLN A 899 -9.33 -18.89 -2.21
CA GLN A 899 -10.38 -19.65 -1.51
C GLN A 899 -10.73 -19.01 -0.16
N VAL A 900 -9.75 -18.44 0.55
CA VAL A 900 -10.00 -17.72 1.80
C VAL A 900 -10.96 -16.55 1.56
N HIS A 901 -10.72 -15.71 0.54
CA HIS A 901 -11.63 -14.64 0.15
C HIS A 901 -13.06 -15.15 -0.11
N ASP A 902 -13.20 -16.31 -0.78
CA ASP A 902 -14.52 -16.89 -1.09
C ASP A 902 -15.24 -17.41 0.16
N PHE A 903 -14.51 -17.94 1.14
CA PHE A 903 -15.05 -18.29 2.45
C PHE A 903 -15.50 -17.04 3.23
N ILE A 904 -14.68 -15.97 3.23
CA ILE A 904 -15.01 -14.72 3.91
C ILE A 904 -16.27 -14.09 3.32
N LEU A 905 -16.37 -14.00 1.98
CA LEU A 905 -17.57 -13.50 1.29
C LEU A 905 -18.82 -14.32 1.67
N ALA A 906 -18.72 -15.65 1.71
CA ALA A 906 -19.82 -16.51 2.10
C ALA A 906 -20.25 -16.30 3.56
N ALA A 907 -19.30 -16.12 4.48
CA ALA A 907 -19.58 -15.81 5.89
C ALA A 907 -20.25 -14.43 6.05
N MET A 908 -19.74 -13.39 5.38
CA MET A 908 -20.31 -12.04 5.49
C MET A 908 -21.73 -11.95 4.93
N ILE A 909 -22.05 -12.71 3.87
CA ILE A 909 -23.43 -12.85 3.35
C ILE A 909 -24.38 -13.46 4.39
N ILE A 910 -23.92 -14.43 5.18
CA ILE A 910 -24.72 -15.04 6.26
C ILE A 910 -24.87 -14.08 7.45
N CYS A 911 -23.80 -13.38 7.84
CA CYS A 911 -23.86 -12.34 8.86
C CYS A 911 -24.87 -11.23 8.51
N LEU A 912 -24.87 -10.76 7.25
CA LEU A 912 -25.77 -9.72 6.76
C LEU A 912 -27.25 -10.13 6.86
N GLU A 913 -27.59 -11.36 6.47
CA GLU A 913 -28.97 -11.86 6.54
C GLU A 913 -29.45 -12.02 7.99
N LEU A 914 -28.57 -12.44 8.91
CA LEU A 914 -28.86 -12.54 10.34
C LEU A 914 -29.11 -11.15 10.98
N VAL A 915 -28.28 -10.14 10.67
CA VAL A 915 -28.47 -8.76 11.16
C VAL A 915 -29.80 -8.17 10.69
N ARG A 916 -30.18 -8.43 9.44
CA ARG A 916 -31.43 -7.91 8.83
C ARG A 916 -32.69 -8.63 9.29
N ASP A 917 -32.58 -9.83 9.88
CA ASP A 917 -33.71 -10.53 10.52
C ASP A 917 -33.98 -10.02 11.95
N ASP A 918 -32.96 -9.50 12.64
CA ASP A 918 -33.06 -8.92 13.99
C ASP A 918 -33.65 -7.49 14.01
N ALA A 919 -33.81 -6.82 12.87
CA ALA A 919 -34.17 -5.39 12.83
C ALA A 919 -35.58 -5.11 13.41
N PRO A 920 -35.76 -4.04 14.21
CA PRO A 920 -37.05 -3.71 14.81
C PRO A 920 -38.08 -3.34 13.74
N ARG A 921 -39.18 -4.10 13.68
CA ARG A 921 -40.27 -3.88 12.71
C ARG A 921 -41.08 -2.66 13.11
N THR A 922 -41.23 -1.71 12.19
CA THR A 922 -42.17 -0.59 12.34
C THR A 922 -43.61 -1.11 12.28
N GLU A 923 -44.46 -0.63 13.20
CA GLU A 923 -45.78 -1.22 13.49
C GLU A 923 -46.81 -1.11 12.33
N THR A 924 -46.47 -0.40 11.25
CA THR A 924 -47.32 -0.22 10.07
C THR A 924 -47.27 -1.39 9.07
N ALA A 925 -46.31 -2.31 9.16
CA ALA A 925 -46.09 -3.40 8.20
C ALA A 925 -46.77 -4.73 8.58
N SER A 926 -48.08 -4.72 8.81
CA SER A 926 -48.86 -5.87 9.34
C SER A 926 -49.02 -7.09 8.41
N SER A 927 -48.50 -7.04 7.18
CA SER A 927 -48.56 -8.12 6.18
C SER A 927 -47.29 -8.98 6.07
N ASP A 928 -46.18 -8.59 6.71
CA ASP A 928 -44.84 -9.15 6.43
C ASP A 928 -44.51 -10.46 7.18
N GLN A 929 -45.48 -11.39 7.24
CA GLN A 929 -45.32 -12.68 7.93
C GLN A 929 -44.62 -13.75 7.07
N GLY A 930 -44.41 -13.50 5.77
CA GLY A 930 -43.92 -14.50 4.81
C GLY A 930 -42.40 -14.56 4.57
N PHE A 931 -41.62 -13.57 5.05
CA PHE A 931 -40.22 -13.38 4.65
C PHE A 931 -39.19 -13.33 5.80
N ALA A 932 -39.62 -13.55 7.04
CA ALA A 932 -38.72 -13.68 8.18
C ALA A 932 -38.09 -15.07 8.25
N LEU A 933 -36.87 -15.20 8.78
CA LEU A 933 -36.23 -16.51 8.98
C LEU A 933 -37.01 -17.32 10.02
N THR A 934 -37.27 -18.60 9.75
CA THR A 934 -37.74 -19.48 10.83
C THR A 934 -36.61 -19.71 11.85
N LEU A 935 -36.97 -19.98 13.11
CA LEU A 935 -36.00 -20.30 14.17
C LEU A 935 -35.01 -21.40 13.73
N LYS A 936 -35.50 -22.41 13.01
CA LYS A 936 -34.69 -23.52 12.47
C LYS A 936 -33.69 -23.09 11.40
N GLU A 937 -34.04 -22.12 10.55
CA GLU A 937 -33.13 -21.57 9.55
C GLU A 937 -32.09 -20.64 10.19
N LYS A 938 -32.49 -19.88 11.20
CA LYS A 938 -31.57 -19.07 12.02
C LYS A 938 -30.55 -19.95 12.74
N GLU A 939 -30.98 -21.08 13.31
CA GLU A 939 -30.10 -22.11 13.89
C GLU A 939 -29.16 -22.78 12.85
N ASP A 940 -29.63 -23.06 11.63
CA ASP A 940 -28.78 -23.62 10.56
C ASP A 940 -27.70 -22.63 10.10
N LEU A 941 -28.03 -21.34 9.99
CA LEU A 941 -27.08 -20.27 9.67
C LEU A 941 -26.04 -20.10 10.79
N LEU A 942 -26.48 -20.02 12.05
CA LEU A 942 -25.58 -19.88 13.20
C LEU A 942 -24.63 -21.08 13.33
N ARG A 943 -25.12 -22.32 13.20
CA ARG A 943 -24.29 -23.52 13.19
C ARG A 943 -23.27 -23.51 12.05
N THR A 944 -23.67 -23.03 10.87
CA THR A 944 -22.77 -22.92 9.72
C THR A 944 -21.65 -21.89 9.97
N LEU A 945 -21.95 -20.79 10.68
CA LEU A 945 -20.92 -19.83 11.15
C LEU A 945 -20.01 -20.44 12.23
N GLU A 946 -20.55 -21.16 13.22
CA GLU A 946 -19.76 -21.84 14.26
C GLU A 946 -18.75 -22.84 13.65
N MET A 947 -19.16 -23.63 12.65
CA MET A 947 -18.26 -24.56 11.93
C MET A 947 -17.19 -23.84 11.10
N SER A 948 -17.49 -22.63 10.61
CA SER A 948 -16.55 -21.82 9.82
C SER A 948 -15.54 -21.05 10.70
N GLN A 949 -15.92 -20.73 11.94
CA GLN A 949 -15.08 -20.00 12.91
C GLN A 949 -13.73 -20.70 13.14
N ASP A 950 -13.72 -22.00 13.45
CA ASP A 950 -12.48 -22.78 13.62
C ASP A 950 -11.65 -22.84 12.32
N SER A 951 -12.33 -22.83 11.16
CA SER A 951 -11.66 -22.83 9.85
C SER A 951 -10.91 -21.53 9.56
N PHE A 952 -11.48 -20.38 9.93
CA PHE A 952 -10.74 -19.10 9.87
C PHE A 952 -9.60 -19.04 10.88
N LYS A 953 -9.76 -19.64 12.06
CA LYS A 953 -8.74 -19.64 13.12
C LYS A 953 -7.38 -20.23 12.69
N LEU A 954 -7.38 -21.28 11.87
CA LEU A 954 -6.14 -21.83 11.28
C LEU A 954 -5.55 -21.00 10.13
N CYS A 955 -6.28 -19.99 9.64
CA CYS A 955 -5.82 -19.06 8.61
C CYS A 955 -5.16 -17.80 9.20
N ILE A 956 -5.51 -17.41 10.43
CA ILE A 956 -4.98 -16.24 11.16
C ILE A 956 -3.44 -16.09 11.12
N PRO A 957 -2.61 -17.17 11.20
CA PRO A 957 -1.15 -17.02 11.21
C PRO A 957 -0.54 -16.57 9.87
N TRP A 958 -1.33 -16.52 8.80
CA TRP A 958 -0.86 -16.24 7.44
C TRP A 958 -1.85 -15.43 6.58
N SER A 959 -2.96 -14.96 7.14
CA SER A 959 -3.93 -14.06 6.47
C SER A 959 -4.52 -13.08 7.49
N LYS A 960 -4.36 -11.77 7.22
CA LYS A 960 -4.97 -10.66 7.95
C LYS A 960 -6.48 -10.60 7.69
N ASP A 961 -6.92 -10.90 6.46
CA ASP A 961 -8.34 -10.90 6.11
C ASP A 961 -9.12 -12.02 6.82
N ALA A 962 -8.52 -13.21 6.98
CA ALA A 962 -9.11 -14.31 7.73
C ALA A 962 -9.23 -14.04 9.23
N ARG A 963 -8.37 -13.17 9.79
CA ARG A 963 -8.47 -12.67 11.16
C ARG A 963 -9.75 -11.84 11.32
N LYS A 964 -9.89 -10.77 10.52
CA LYS A 964 -11.09 -9.92 10.52
C LYS A 964 -12.40 -10.70 10.34
N ALA A 965 -12.37 -11.74 9.50
CA ALA A 965 -13.52 -12.64 9.33
C ALA A 965 -13.81 -13.49 10.59
N TYR A 966 -12.78 -13.99 11.28
CA TYR A 966 -12.91 -14.66 12.58
C TYR A 966 -13.48 -13.73 13.66
N GLU A 967 -13.02 -12.47 13.76
CA GLU A 967 -13.59 -11.49 14.70
C GLU A 967 -15.06 -11.17 14.37
N ALA A 968 -15.36 -10.83 13.11
CA ALA A 968 -16.73 -10.53 12.67
C ALA A 968 -17.72 -11.67 12.95
N VAL A 969 -17.33 -12.92 12.65
CA VAL A 969 -18.11 -14.12 12.98
C VAL A 969 -18.25 -14.29 14.49
N SER A 970 -17.19 -14.05 15.26
CA SER A 970 -17.20 -14.11 16.72
C SER A 970 -18.18 -13.10 17.34
N VAL A 971 -18.23 -11.85 16.84
CA VAL A 971 -19.18 -10.81 17.28
C VAL A 971 -20.62 -11.25 16.96
N MET A 972 -20.88 -11.72 15.75
CA MET A 972 -22.22 -12.19 15.34
C MET A 972 -22.73 -13.37 16.18
N LEU A 973 -21.85 -14.33 16.50
CA LEU A 973 -22.19 -15.46 17.37
C LEU A 973 -22.42 -15.03 18.83
N LYS A 974 -21.67 -14.03 19.34
CA LYS A 974 -21.94 -13.40 20.65
C LYS A 974 -23.30 -12.70 20.68
N ARG A 975 -23.65 -11.94 19.63
CA ARG A 975 -24.96 -11.24 19.50
C ARG A 975 -26.13 -12.22 19.52
N ALA A 976 -26.08 -13.27 18.72
CA ALA A 976 -27.12 -14.30 18.68
C ALA A 976 -27.33 -14.99 20.04
N LYS A 977 -26.26 -15.19 20.82
CA LYS A 977 -26.32 -15.78 22.17
C LYS A 977 -26.84 -14.81 23.23
N LYS A 978 -26.64 -13.48 23.08
CA LYS A 978 -27.32 -12.45 23.89
C LYS A 978 -28.82 -12.33 23.59
N GLY A 979 -29.22 -12.57 22.35
CA GLY A 979 -30.63 -12.50 21.90
C GLY A 979 -31.53 -13.66 22.36
N GLN A 980 -30.96 -14.74 22.91
CA GLN A 980 -31.77 -15.82 23.48
C GLN A 980 -32.43 -15.36 24.81
N PRO A 981 -33.74 -15.55 25.00
CA PRO A 981 -34.37 -15.25 26.27
C PRO A 981 -33.78 -16.18 27.35
N ARG A 982 -33.11 -15.59 28.36
CA ARG A 982 -32.67 -16.32 29.56
C ARG A 982 -33.84 -17.15 30.09
N ASN A 983 -33.73 -18.48 30.03
CA ASN A 983 -34.70 -19.40 30.62
C ASN A 983 -34.93 -18.98 32.07
N ARG A 984 -36.15 -18.53 32.39
CA ARG A 984 -36.51 -18.16 33.76
C ARG A 984 -36.41 -19.41 34.64
N THR A 985 -35.36 -19.49 35.45
CA THR A 985 -35.29 -20.41 36.57
C THR A 985 -36.42 -20.08 37.53
N VAL A 986 -37.53 -20.80 37.40
CA VAL A 986 -38.64 -20.72 38.35
C VAL A 986 -38.18 -21.40 39.62
N ASN A 987 -37.58 -20.62 40.52
CA ASN A 987 -37.25 -21.02 41.89
C ASN A 987 -38.54 -21.19 42.71
N GLY A 988 -39.31 -22.23 42.39
CA GLY A 988 -40.45 -22.69 43.17
C GLY A 988 -39.94 -23.47 44.39
N THR A 989 -39.75 -22.79 45.51
CA THR A 989 -39.39 -23.42 46.78
C THR A 989 -40.53 -24.27 47.33
N PHE A 990 -40.47 -25.58 47.12
CA PHE A 990 -41.23 -26.57 47.90
C PHE A 990 -40.32 -27.67 48.43
N SER A 991 -40.36 -27.85 49.75
CA SER A 991 -39.66 -28.91 50.46
C SER A 991 -40.54 -30.16 50.55
N MET A 992 -39.98 -31.33 50.25
CA MET A 992 -40.45 -32.61 50.79
C MET A 992 -39.28 -33.59 50.95
N THR A 993 -39.46 -34.56 51.84
CA THR A 993 -38.41 -35.45 52.35
C THR A 993 -38.22 -36.73 51.52
N PRO A 994 -37.04 -37.38 51.60
CA PRO A 994 -36.84 -38.69 50.99
C PRO A 994 -37.67 -39.76 51.70
N SER A 995 -38.39 -40.59 50.93
CA SER A 995 -38.98 -41.82 51.43
C SER A 995 -38.94 -42.92 50.37
N SER A 996 -38.64 -44.13 50.81
CA SER A 996 -38.52 -45.33 49.97
C SER A 996 -39.80 -46.15 50.01
N ASN A 997 -40.32 -46.57 48.85
CA ASN A 997 -41.02 -47.84 48.65
C ASN A 997 -41.08 -48.17 47.15
N GLY A 998 -41.11 -49.46 46.82
CA GLY A 998 -41.14 -49.96 45.44
C GLY A 998 -42.46 -50.68 45.09
N SER A 999 -42.36 -51.65 44.18
CA SER A 999 -43.41 -52.59 43.70
C SER A 999 -44.08 -52.26 42.34
N SER A 1000 -43.40 -52.69 41.27
CA SER A 1000 -43.91 -53.64 40.26
C SER A 1000 -45.17 -53.37 39.39
N ALA A 1001 -45.00 -53.74 38.10
CA ALA A 1001 -46.01 -54.23 37.14
C ALA A 1001 -47.00 -53.23 36.51
N ALA A 1002 -47.56 -53.47 35.31
CA ALA A 1002 -47.09 -54.22 34.12
C ALA A 1002 -47.99 -53.86 32.91
N GLY A 1003 -47.45 -53.83 31.67
CA GLY A 1003 -48.19 -53.38 30.47
C GLY A 1003 -47.74 -54.06 29.16
N VAL A 1004 -48.27 -55.25 28.93
CA VAL A 1004 -48.23 -56.06 27.69
C VAL A 1004 -48.44 -55.18 26.44
N SER A 1005 -47.59 -55.12 25.39
CA SER A 1005 -46.81 -56.10 24.60
C SER A 1005 -47.62 -56.88 23.56
N SER A 1006 -47.34 -56.65 22.28
CA SER A 1006 -47.75 -57.57 21.18
C SER A 1006 -46.76 -57.50 20.02
N THR A 1007 -45.93 -58.54 19.87
CA THR A 1007 -45.23 -58.87 18.62
C THR A 1007 -46.04 -59.92 17.84
N PRO A 1008 -45.64 -60.22 16.59
CA PRO A 1008 -44.90 -61.48 16.46
C PRO A 1008 -43.63 -61.35 15.59
N SER A 1009 -42.76 -62.37 15.71
CA SER A 1009 -41.58 -62.56 14.88
C SER A 1009 -41.41 -64.04 14.54
N ILE A 1010 -40.78 -64.33 13.39
CA ILE A 1010 -40.16 -65.59 12.93
C ILE A 1010 -39.85 -65.39 11.43
N SER A 1011 -38.77 -65.87 10.80
CA SER A 1011 -37.34 -66.08 11.12
C SER A 1011 -36.81 -67.13 10.12
N GLY A 1012 -35.55 -67.03 9.70
CA GLY A 1012 -34.90 -68.02 8.84
C GLY A 1012 -33.38 -67.82 8.78
N GLY A 1013 -32.61 -68.92 8.74
CA GLY A 1013 -31.13 -68.91 8.77
C GLY A 1013 -30.56 -70.33 8.93
N VAL A 1014 -29.35 -70.46 9.51
CA VAL A 1014 -28.61 -71.73 9.84
C VAL A 1014 -27.92 -72.38 8.62
N PRO A 1015 -26.76 -73.11 8.72
CA PRO A 1015 -25.85 -73.46 9.85
C PRO A 1015 -24.47 -72.71 9.81
N LEU A 1016 -23.67 -72.51 10.89
CA LEU A 1016 -22.98 -73.39 11.89
C LEU A 1016 -21.75 -74.16 11.33
N PRO A 1017 -20.68 -74.48 12.12
CA PRO A 1017 -20.58 -74.61 13.60
C PRO A 1017 -19.40 -73.86 14.29
N ARG A 1018 -19.01 -74.23 15.54
CA ARG A 1018 -18.01 -73.54 16.39
C ARG A 1018 -17.28 -74.44 17.42
N ASP A 1019 -16.20 -73.90 18.02
CA ASP A 1019 -15.49 -74.30 19.27
C ASP A 1019 -14.73 -75.67 19.23
N VAL A 1020 -13.88 -76.14 20.19
CA VAL A 1020 -13.65 -75.80 21.63
C VAL A 1020 -12.09 -75.73 21.99
N PRO A 1021 -11.43 -76.25 23.08
CA PRO A 1021 -10.18 -75.62 23.63
C PRO A 1021 -8.92 -76.53 23.86
N CYS A 1022 -7.80 -75.97 24.37
CA CYS A 1022 -6.93 -76.64 25.38
C CYS A 1022 -6.04 -75.69 26.23
N ARG A 1023 -5.47 -76.21 27.34
CA ARG A 1023 -4.58 -75.59 28.38
C ARG A 1023 -3.12 -76.13 28.23
N PRO A 1024 -2.05 -75.82 29.03
CA PRO A 1024 -2.02 -75.37 30.44
C PRO A 1024 -0.91 -74.33 30.87
N GLU A 1025 -0.80 -74.16 32.20
CA GLU A 1025 0.26 -73.56 33.06
C GLU A 1025 1.68 -74.18 32.90
N SER A 1026 2.81 -73.76 33.52
CA SER A 1026 3.37 -72.52 34.14
C SER A 1026 4.83 -72.82 34.61
N ILE A 1027 5.65 -71.83 35.08
CA ILE A 1027 6.74 -71.97 36.10
C ILE A 1027 7.45 -70.61 36.41
N ASN A 1028 8.03 -70.44 37.62
CA ASN A 1028 8.68 -69.22 38.15
C ASN A 1028 10.21 -69.33 38.31
N ILE A 1029 10.97 -68.21 38.17
CA ILE A 1029 12.31 -67.99 38.78
C ILE A 1029 12.54 -66.49 39.13
N PRO A 1030 12.94 -66.15 40.39
CA PRO A 1030 13.52 -64.85 40.81
C PRO A 1030 14.98 -65.01 41.38
N PRO A 1031 15.70 -64.01 41.96
CA PRO A 1031 15.55 -62.53 42.00
C PRO A 1031 16.83 -61.66 41.71
N GLN A 1032 16.63 -60.37 41.39
CA GLN A 1032 17.38 -59.14 41.77
C GLN A 1032 18.90 -58.85 41.49
N SER A 1033 19.18 -57.52 41.41
CA SER A 1033 20.46 -56.76 41.49
C SER A 1033 21.33 -56.66 40.20
N SER A 1034 21.92 -55.50 39.83
CA SER A 1034 21.75 -54.10 40.31
C SER A 1034 22.33 -53.02 39.37
N LEU A 1035 21.54 -51.95 39.10
CA LEU A 1035 21.93 -50.54 38.80
C LEU A 1035 22.80 -50.20 37.55
N PRO A 1036 22.77 -48.95 37.05
CA PRO A 1036 21.71 -47.93 37.10
C PRO A 1036 21.25 -47.46 35.69
N SER A 1037 20.04 -46.91 35.60
CA SER A 1037 19.63 -46.06 34.47
C SER A 1037 19.65 -44.60 34.91
N VAL A 1038 20.24 -43.72 34.10
CA VAL A 1038 20.15 -42.26 34.27
C VAL A 1038 19.89 -41.65 32.89
N MET A 1039 18.61 -41.45 32.58
CA MET A 1039 18.16 -40.54 31.52
C MET A 1039 17.64 -39.27 32.20
N PRO A 1040 18.19 -38.08 31.90
CA PRO A 1040 17.68 -36.83 32.44
C PRO A 1040 16.35 -36.48 31.76
N THR A 1041 15.28 -36.40 32.54
CA THR A 1041 13.97 -35.90 32.09
C THR A 1041 14.03 -34.41 31.79
N HIS A 1042 13.74 -34.00 30.56
CA HIS A 1042 13.45 -32.60 30.25
C HIS A 1042 12.59 -32.43 28.97
N GLU A 1043 11.49 -33.18 28.87
CA GLU A 1043 10.40 -32.79 27.97
C GLU A 1043 9.62 -31.66 28.64
N SER A 1044 9.73 -30.44 28.10
CA SER A 1044 8.88 -29.32 28.47
C SER A 1044 7.71 -29.26 27.50
N GLU A 1045 6.53 -29.68 27.96
CA GLU A 1045 5.27 -29.41 27.26
C GLU A 1045 5.10 -27.89 27.13
N ILE A 1046 4.95 -27.39 25.91
CA ILE A 1046 4.65 -25.97 25.67
C ILE A 1046 3.14 -25.81 25.62
N ASP A 1047 2.58 -25.44 26.77
CA ASP A 1047 1.19 -25.07 26.93
C ASP A 1047 0.93 -23.70 26.27
N TRP A 1048 0.13 -23.70 25.20
CA TRP A 1048 -0.23 -22.51 24.44
C TRP A 1048 -1.40 -21.70 25.06
N THR A 1049 -1.87 -22.01 26.27
CA THR A 1049 -2.96 -21.28 26.92
C THR A 1049 -2.55 -19.99 27.64
N GLN A 1050 -1.24 -19.71 27.80
CA GLN A 1050 -0.73 -18.55 28.55
C GLN A 1050 -0.08 -17.46 27.68
N GLN A 1051 -0.79 -16.95 26.67
CA GLN A 1051 -0.40 -15.66 26.05
C GLN A 1051 -1.56 -14.76 25.59
N LEU A 1052 -2.66 -14.79 26.34
CA LEU A 1052 -3.62 -13.68 26.43
C LEU A 1052 -3.67 -13.23 27.89
N SER A 1053 -3.47 -11.93 28.14
CA SER A 1053 -3.56 -11.37 29.50
C SER A 1053 -5.01 -11.37 29.99
N ALA A 1054 -5.26 -11.98 31.16
CA ALA A 1054 -6.60 -12.08 31.74
C ALA A 1054 -7.21 -10.69 32.10
N ASP A 1055 -6.37 -9.67 32.27
CA ASP A 1055 -6.78 -8.32 32.66
C ASP A 1055 -7.68 -7.64 31.62
N SER A 1056 -7.49 -7.91 30.33
CA SER A 1056 -8.27 -7.29 29.23
C SER A 1056 -9.75 -7.70 29.24
N ILE A 1057 -10.11 -8.78 29.94
CA ILE A 1057 -11.51 -9.21 30.10
C ILE A 1057 -12.16 -8.54 31.33
N GLY A 1058 -11.40 -8.29 32.40
CA GLY A 1058 -11.91 -7.68 33.64
C GLY A 1058 -12.35 -6.22 33.51
N VAL A 1059 -11.80 -5.48 32.53
CA VAL A 1059 -12.22 -4.10 32.24
C VAL A 1059 -13.65 -4.04 31.69
N LEU A 1060 -14.03 -4.99 30.83
CA LEU A 1060 -15.36 -5.07 30.21
C LEU A 1060 -16.48 -5.42 31.20
N GLU A 1061 -16.17 -6.09 32.31
CA GLU A 1061 -17.17 -6.47 33.31
C GLU A 1061 -17.59 -5.27 34.19
N ASN A 1062 -16.71 -4.27 34.36
CA ASN A 1062 -16.94 -3.15 35.28
C ASN A 1062 -17.61 -1.90 34.65
N MET A 1063 -17.66 -1.78 33.32
CA MET A 1063 -18.33 -0.64 32.66
C MET A 1063 -19.83 -0.84 32.41
N LEU A 1064 -20.36 -2.06 32.55
CA LEU A 1064 -21.77 -2.38 32.27
C LEU A 1064 -22.73 -2.12 33.44
N ASP A 1065 -22.22 -1.81 34.63
CA ASP A 1065 -23.01 -1.61 35.87
C ASP A 1065 -23.15 -0.13 36.29
N THR A 1066 -23.30 0.79 35.33
CA THR A 1066 -23.77 2.16 35.64
C THR A 1066 -25.31 2.18 35.77
N PRO A 1067 -25.88 2.66 36.90
CA PRO A 1067 -27.31 2.54 37.15
C PRO A 1067 -28.14 3.49 36.27
N SER A 1068 -29.10 2.91 35.55
CA SER A 1068 -30.02 3.64 34.67
C SER A 1068 -30.96 4.56 35.45
N ASN A 1069 -30.64 5.86 35.53
CA ASN A 1069 -31.55 6.95 35.91
C ASN A 1069 -31.00 8.30 35.42
N ILE A 1070 -31.28 8.64 34.17
CA ILE A 1070 -31.20 10.03 33.66
C ILE A 1070 -32.63 10.45 33.32
N ASP A 1071 -33.07 11.56 33.91
CA ASP A 1071 -34.37 12.16 33.61
C ASP A 1071 -34.25 13.09 32.40
N TRP A 1072 -34.70 12.59 31.25
CA TRP A 1072 -34.62 13.30 29.98
C TRP A 1072 -35.56 14.52 29.92
N GLY A 1073 -36.60 14.59 30.74
CA GLY A 1073 -37.47 15.78 30.80
C GLY A 1073 -36.74 17.00 31.37
N LEU A 1074 -35.85 16.78 32.34
CA LEU A 1074 -35.02 17.81 32.96
C LEU A 1074 -33.91 18.33 32.03
N TRP A 1075 -33.53 17.56 31.01
CA TRP A 1075 -32.54 17.96 29.99
C TRP A 1075 -33.17 18.89 28.93
N ASP A 1076 -34.36 18.55 28.44
CA ASP A 1076 -35.02 19.34 27.38
C ASP A 1076 -35.52 20.71 27.90
N ASP A 1077 -36.06 20.79 29.12
CA ASP A 1077 -36.42 22.07 29.77
C ASP A 1077 -35.19 22.99 29.93
N GLN A 1078 -34.00 22.42 30.14
CA GLN A 1078 -32.77 23.18 30.31
C GLN A 1078 -32.14 23.63 28.97
N MET A 1079 -32.53 23.02 27.85
CA MET A 1079 -32.10 23.41 26.49
C MET A 1079 -33.05 24.41 25.80
N GLN A 1080 -34.34 24.44 26.17
CA GLN A 1080 -35.31 25.40 25.61
C GLN A 1080 -35.26 26.79 26.27
N GLY A 1081 -34.54 26.93 27.38
CA GLY A 1081 -34.46 28.15 28.18
C GLY A 1081 -33.30 29.11 27.88
N ILE A 1082 -33.19 29.63 26.64
CA ILE A 1082 -32.57 30.96 26.36
C ILE A 1082 -33.23 31.60 25.12
N GLU A 1083 -34.19 32.48 25.43
CA GLU A 1083 -34.58 33.72 24.74
C GLU A 1083 -34.98 33.72 23.24
N ARG A 1084 -36.30 33.80 23.01
CA ARG A 1084 -36.92 34.60 21.93
C ARG A 1084 -37.76 35.74 22.51
N GLU A 1085 -37.17 36.92 22.71
CA GLU A 1085 -37.85 38.23 22.77
C GLU A 1085 -36.88 39.24 22.13
N HIS A 1086 -37.17 40.13 21.18
CA HIS A 1086 -38.39 40.71 20.56
C HIS A 1086 -38.08 40.98 19.05
N MET A 1087 -38.98 41.36 18.12
CA MET A 1087 -40.41 41.74 18.17
C MET A 1087 -41.10 41.42 16.82
N ASN A 1088 -42.43 41.30 16.81
CA ASN A 1088 -43.26 41.29 15.59
C ASN A 1088 -43.67 42.72 15.18
N TYR A 1089 -43.56 43.07 13.89
CA TYR A 1089 -44.39 43.99 13.09
C TYR A 1089 -43.93 43.83 11.61
N MET A 1090 -44.74 43.87 10.55
CA MET A 1090 -46.18 44.09 10.37
C MET A 1090 -46.70 43.17 9.23
N TRP A 1091 -48.03 43.11 9.03
CA TRP A 1091 -48.65 42.46 7.86
C TRP A 1091 -48.61 43.36 6.62
N ASP A 1092 -48.56 42.78 5.43
CA ASP A 1092 -49.65 42.87 4.43
C ASP A 1092 -49.36 42.02 3.17
N ASP A 1093 -50.41 41.45 2.59
CA ASP A 1093 -50.47 40.81 1.26
C ASP A 1093 -51.57 41.52 0.46
N PRO A 1094 -51.36 41.78 -0.84
CA PRO A 1094 -52.36 41.28 -1.76
C PRO A 1094 -51.81 40.74 -3.09
N ALA A 1095 -52.21 39.50 -3.40
CA ALA A 1095 -52.13 38.91 -4.73
C ALA A 1095 -52.78 39.75 -5.85
N SER A 1096 -52.16 39.75 -7.05
CA SER A 1096 -52.84 39.48 -8.34
C SER A 1096 -51.87 39.64 -9.53
N GLY A 1097 -51.96 38.75 -10.53
CA GLY A 1097 -51.10 38.79 -11.72
C GLY A 1097 -51.03 37.47 -12.48
N PHE A 1098 -52.15 37.03 -13.07
CA PHE A 1098 -52.20 35.83 -13.91
C PHE A 1098 -51.35 35.98 -15.17
N HIS A 1099 -50.54 34.97 -15.52
CA HIS A 1099 -51.01 34.02 -16.54
C HIS A 1099 -50.38 32.63 -16.49
#